data_AF-A0AAD7SI66-F1
#
_entry.id   AF-A0AAD7SI66-F1
#
_cell.length_a   1.000
_cell.length_b   1.000
_cell.length_c   1.000
_cell.angle_alpha   90.00
_cell.angle_beta   90.00
_cell.angle_gamma   90.00
#
_symmetry.space_group_name_H-M   'P 1'
#
loop_
_entity.id
_entity.type
_entity.pdbx_description
1 polymer ?
#
loop_
_entity_poly.entity_id
_entity_poly.type
_entity_poly.pdbx_seq_one_letter_code
_entity_poly.pdbx_strand_id
1 'polypeptide(L)'
;MDISQSALLLLSWACMVCASNNDEYCCGKIYPDSPVLELDREFTATCVLSTRGKQETHATADDIDWMFKNYLVPKEYYTRINDSAVSMTVNITRKLESPLKCYVSMPHGLPSRIVHGMFFTVGHAPEKPENVSCIVAQSGEDLSPIMKCSWSPGSRDPILPTNYTLCGYVGLTNQICNSSSERHIGLLDFNTMPVYLSVEIWVEAKNQLRTVKSDVLTVYPEEIVKTNPPRDIEVVSEKGFPTSLLVRWNHSITWPDFELQYNIRFCAAGAHVWSEVPPNDTVGYINSFRLQYLKIYADYIVQVRCIMDTGLGYWSDWSQNVTGKTSEAIPSSRPELWRVIISPEGSHEKLVKLMWKEPIRPNGRILEYNLTIQKDGKLESFQLSSSHKAEYILEKVKSRVDVQITARNSVGVSPPSHLIVSGSYREPSPVMTVKWLTQNGSLWVLWEWTLPNPREFVLEWVSVSDGFMDWQTEPGYARNASLKGNLQPFKRYNVSVYPVVRGRPEKPQTVAAYLQQGPPSEGPSVKVTRHGKTEVELEWEPPPVDSLNGCITKYTVFYKTGGIDLPPSVTSHTLKQLSSDSEYVVHVMVSTVAGSINGSDLTFKTLKYASGEIEGIVVIVCIAFLFVTVLMVLCCIKKKEMIKKHIWPQVPDPSNSTIANWSPEFPSRPDTPKEGSLTDVSVVEVDVFEKKSLGEEDKTSLPLKKDKYLSEEHSSGIGGSSCMSSPRQSVSDSDEGDSGQTTASTVQYSSVVASGYKGQTPAPLPPTFARSESTQPLLESEDHHDDPHGCDAQRYPRNPYFRRPRTVNEGGVPPLMLHQIEIAEQSSSSLGFSAVEEGPQQATPSTEAGLSEGPAGSAPSYMPQQSGYRPQ
;
A
#
# COMPACT_ATOMS: atom_id res chain seq x y z
N MET A 1 -57.21 44.84 50.27
CA MET A 1 -57.27 44.49 48.83
C MET A 1 -58.59 43.77 48.57
N ASP A 2 -59.67 44.53 48.43
CA ASP A 2 -60.98 44.08 48.94
C ASP A 2 -61.97 43.77 47.82
N ILE A 3 -61.62 42.78 46.98
CA ILE A 3 -62.42 42.33 45.82
C ILE A 3 -62.64 40.80 45.80
N SER A 4 -61.74 40.00 46.41
CA SER A 4 -61.77 38.53 46.27
C SER A 4 -62.94 37.84 46.99
N GLN A 5 -63.28 38.25 48.22
CA GLN A 5 -64.36 37.61 48.99
C GLN A 5 -65.75 37.83 48.37
N SER A 6 -66.03 39.04 47.87
CA SER A 6 -67.30 39.37 47.21
C SER A 6 -67.54 38.52 45.95
N ALA A 7 -66.48 38.29 45.15
CA ALA A 7 -66.54 37.44 43.97
C ALA A 7 -66.76 35.96 44.33
N LEU A 8 -66.09 35.44 45.37
CA LEU A 8 -66.28 34.07 45.86
C LEU A 8 -67.66 33.83 46.48
N LEU A 9 -68.23 34.84 47.16
CA LEU A 9 -69.61 34.77 47.66
C LEU A 9 -70.64 34.82 46.53
N LEU A 10 -70.44 35.66 45.51
CA LEU A 10 -71.29 35.66 44.31
C LEU A 10 -71.20 34.36 43.52
N LEU A 11 -70.01 33.76 43.39
CA LEU A 11 -69.82 32.45 42.74
C LEU A 11 -70.45 31.30 43.55
N SER A 12 -70.32 31.29 44.88
CA SER A 12 -70.96 30.26 45.71
C SER A 12 -72.48 30.41 45.77
N TRP A 13 -73.02 31.63 45.75
CA TRP A 13 -74.46 31.87 45.60
C TRP A 13 -74.96 31.49 44.20
N ALA A 14 -74.23 31.84 43.13
CA ALA A 14 -74.59 31.40 41.77
C ALA A 14 -74.59 29.86 41.66
N CYS A 15 -73.60 29.19 42.25
CA CYS A 15 -73.56 27.72 42.30
C CYS A 15 -74.71 27.13 43.14
N MET A 16 -75.04 27.70 44.31
CA MET A 16 -76.17 27.24 45.12
C MET A 16 -77.52 27.46 44.43
N VAL A 17 -77.71 28.57 43.72
CA VAL A 17 -78.94 28.84 42.94
C VAL A 17 -79.05 27.90 41.74
N CYS A 18 -77.94 27.51 41.11
CA CYS A 18 -77.96 26.49 40.04
C CYS A 18 -78.12 25.06 40.58
N ALA A 19 -77.58 24.75 41.76
CA ALA A 19 -77.58 23.40 42.34
C ALA A 19 -78.91 23.03 43.04
N SER A 20 -79.77 24.00 43.35
CA SER A 20 -81.02 23.78 44.11
C SER A 20 -82.30 23.71 43.27
N ASN A 21 -82.26 23.97 41.96
CA ASN A 21 -83.46 24.08 41.11
C ASN A 21 -83.37 23.37 39.73
N ASN A 22 -82.33 22.56 39.46
CA ASN A 22 -82.06 22.07 38.11
C ASN A 22 -82.86 20.82 37.66
N ASP A 23 -83.42 20.02 38.58
CA ASP A 23 -84.17 18.80 38.20
C ASP A 23 -85.61 19.08 37.72
N GLU A 24 -86.21 20.24 38.06
CA GLU A 24 -87.63 20.55 37.77
C GLU A 24 -87.89 21.02 36.30
N TYR A 25 -86.83 21.22 35.53
CA TYR A 25 -86.89 21.69 34.14
C TYR A 25 -86.56 20.61 33.09
N CYS A 26 -86.20 19.39 33.50
CA CYS A 26 -85.84 18.30 32.57
C CYS A 26 -87.05 17.44 32.16
N CYS A 27 -87.14 17.09 30.87
CA CYS A 27 -88.14 16.15 30.35
C CYS A 27 -87.94 14.72 30.89
N GLY A 28 -86.70 14.38 31.25
CA GLY A 28 -86.32 13.15 31.92
C GLY A 28 -84.81 13.12 32.17
N LYS A 29 -84.32 12.00 32.71
CA LYS A 29 -82.89 11.77 32.97
C LYS A 29 -82.50 10.33 32.60
N ILE A 30 -81.21 10.13 32.28
CA ILE A 30 -80.64 8.79 32.09
C ILE A 30 -79.71 8.45 33.26
N TYR A 31 -79.76 7.21 33.73
CA TYR A 31 -78.88 6.65 34.75
C TYR A 31 -78.12 5.42 34.19
N PRO A 32 -76.84 5.20 34.56
CA PRO A 32 -75.98 6.08 35.36
C PRO A 32 -75.59 7.35 34.59
N ASP A 33 -75.35 8.45 35.30
CA ASP A 33 -74.92 9.71 34.68
C ASP A 33 -73.42 9.63 34.32
N SER A 34 -73.10 9.98 33.08
CA SER A 34 -71.74 10.16 32.52
C SER A 34 -70.69 9.08 32.88
N PRO A 35 -70.91 7.80 32.52
CA PRO A 35 -70.06 6.67 32.95
C PRO A 35 -68.78 6.46 32.12
N VAL A 36 -67.85 5.69 32.70
CA VAL A 36 -66.65 5.14 32.03
C VAL A 36 -66.90 3.64 31.76
N LEU A 37 -66.74 3.19 30.52
CA LEU A 37 -67.16 1.85 30.08
C LEU A 37 -65.96 1.00 29.59
N GLU A 38 -65.92 -0.25 30.01
CA GLU A 38 -64.97 -1.26 29.48
C GLU A 38 -65.47 -1.77 28.12
N LEU A 39 -64.57 -1.90 27.15
CA LEU A 39 -64.88 -2.48 25.84
C LEU A 39 -65.29 -3.96 25.93
N ASP A 40 -66.17 -4.34 25.01
CA ASP A 40 -66.65 -5.71 24.80
C ASP A 40 -67.34 -6.31 26.06
N ARG A 41 -68.00 -5.42 26.83
CA ARG A 41 -68.83 -5.70 28.02
C ARG A 41 -70.24 -5.17 27.86
N GLU A 42 -71.17 -5.78 28.58
CA GLU A 42 -72.56 -5.31 28.68
C GLU A 42 -72.66 -4.04 29.52
N PHE A 43 -73.33 -3.02 28.97
CA PHE A 43 -73.71 -1.80 29.64
C PHE A 43 -75.23 -1.69 29.65
N THR A 44 -75.79 -1.30 30.81
CA THR A 44 -77.21 -1.02 30.96
C THR A 44 -77.41 0.45 31.34
N ALA A 45 -78.22 1.16 30.56
CA ALA A 45 -78.66 2.53 30.86
C ALA A 45 -80.19 2.57 31.00
N THR A 46 -80.71 3.40 31.90
CA THR A 46 -82.15 3.56 32.14
C THR A 46 -82.58 5.00 31.92
N CYS A 47 -83.45 5.24 30.95
CA CYS A 47 -84.08 6.53 30.73
C CYS A 47 -85.40 6.60 31.52
N VAL A 48 -85.59 7.67 32.28
CA VAL A 48 -86.78 7.91 33.11
C VAL A 48 -87.38 9.25 32.73
N LEU A 49 -88.64 9.24 32.26
CA LEU A 49 -89.42 10.46 32.00
C LEU A 49 -89.84 11.10 33.33
N SER A 50 -89.69 12.43 33.43
CA SER A 50 -90.21 13.18 34.58
C SER A 50 -91.73 13.31 34.49
N THR A 51 -92.41 13.56 35.61
CA THR A 51 -93.87 13.79 35.65
C THR A 51 -94.30 14.88 34.66
N ARG A 52 -93.47 15.93 34.54
CA ARG A 52 -93.63 17.02 33.57
C ARG A 52 -93.36 16.56 32.14
N GLY A 53 -92.32 15.76 31.90
CA GLY A 53 -92.04 15.19 30.58
C GLY A 53 -93.19 14.36 30.03
N LYS A 54 -93.83 13.53 30.87
CA LYS A 54 -95.04 12.77 30.50
C LYS A 54 -96.23 13.69 30.20
N GLN A 55 -96.39 14.80 30.92
CA GLN A 55 -97.44 15.79 30.64
C GLN A 55 -97.19 16.59 29.35
N GLU A 56 -95.94 16.98 29.06
CA GLU A 56 -95.59 17.78 27.86
C GLU A 56 -95.55 16.96 26.56
N THR A 57 -95.41 15.62 26.64
CA THR A 57 -95.29 14.74 25.47
C THR A 57 -96.45 13.76 25.31
N HIS A 58 -97.24 13.52 26.36
CA HIS A 58 -98.21 12.42 26.48
C HIS A 58 -97.62 11.01 26.27
N ALA A 59 -96.29 10.88 26.32
CA ALA A 59 -95.60 9.63 26.01
C ALA A 59 -95.51 8.66 27.21
N THR A 60 -95.54 7.38 26.87
CA THR A 60 -95.29 6.23 27.75
C THR A 60 -93.87 5.72 27.57
N ALA A 61 -93.49 4.70 28.34
CA ALA A 61 -92.25 3.97 28.15
C ALA A 61 -92.09 3.40 26.72
N ASP A 62 -93.17 2.95 26.07
CA ASP A 62 -93.09 2.25 24.78
C ASP A 62 -92.77 3.19 23.60
N ASP A 63 -93.00 4.49 23.79
CA ASP A 63 -92.70 5.59 22.88
C ASP A 63 -91.25 6.12 23.00
N ILE A 64 -90.46 5.55 23.93
CA ILE A 64 -89.05 5.90 24.12
C ILE A 64 -88.17 5.13 23.12
N ASP A 65 -87.23 5.84 22.52
CA ASP A 65 -86.21 5.32 21.60
C ASP A 65 -84.81 5.80 22.01
N TRP A 66 -83.80 4.97 21.72
CA TRP A 66 -82.42 5.16 22.14
C TRP A 66 -81.46 5.28 20.96
N MET A 67 -80.52 6.23 21.01
CA MET A 67 -79.56 6.48 19.93
C MET A 67 -78.16 6.82 20.43
N PHE A 68 -77.17 6.05 19.99
CA PHE A 68 -75.74 6.35 20.16
C PHE A 68 -75.29 7.30 19.04
N LYS A 69 -75.18 8.60 19.35
CA LYS A 69 -74.88 9.70 18.42
C LYS A 69 -75.88 9.83 17.26
N ASN A 70 -75.78 8.92 16.27
CA ASN A 70 -76.61 8.78 15.06
C ASN A 70 -77.14 7.34 14.84
N TYR A 71 -76.72 6.35 15.63
CA TYR A 71 -77.14 4.94 15.49
C TYR A 71 -78.33 4.63 16.40
N LEU A 72 -79.48 4.33 15.81
CA LEU A 72 -80.68 3.89 16.52
C LEU A 72 -80.51 2.44 17.01
N VAL A 73 -80.74 2.22 18.31
CA VAL A 73 -80.66 0.88 18.91
C VAL A 73 -81.98 0.15 18.69
N PRO A 74 -82.00 -1.09 18.16
CA PRO A 74 -83.23 -1.86 17.98
C PRO A 74 -83.96 -2.14 19.30
N LYS A 75 -85.31 -2.20 19.28
CA LYS A 75 -86.12 -2.43 20.49
C LYS A 75 -85.96 -3.82 21.13
N GLU A 76 -85.26 -4.76 20.47
CA GLU A 76 -84.90 -6.07 21.05
C GLU A 76 -83.94 -5.94 22.25
N TYR A 77 -83.20 -4.84 22.35
CA TYR A 77 -82.30 -4.53 23.46
C TYR A 77 -82.98 -3.75 24.61
N TYR A 78 -84.29 -3.50 24.50
CA TYR A 78 -85.03 -2.63 25.43
C TYR A 78 -85.80 -3.48 26.46
N THR A 79 -85.75 -3.09 27.72
CA THR A 79 -86.55 -3.67 28.81
C THR A 79 -87.42 -2.60 29.44
N ARG A 80 -88.75 -2.80 29.40
CA ARG A 80 -89.74 -1.90 30.02
C ARG A 80 -89.72 -2.10 31.54
N ILE A 81 -89.22 -1.13 32.31
CA ILE A 81 -89.14 -1.22 33.78
C ILE A 81 -90.47 -0.83 34.41
N ASN A 82 -91.03 0.30 33.98
CA ASN A 82 -92.36 0.77 34.37
C ASN A 82 -92.91 1.69 33.28
N ASP A 83 -94.09 2.26 33.49
CA ASP A 83 -94.77 3.10 32.50
C ASP A 83 -94.04 4.41 32.14
N SER A 84 -93.02 4.81 32.91
CA SER A 84 -92.23 6.02 32.74
C SER A 84 -90.76 5.74 32.38
N ALA A 85 -90.35 4.47 32.32
CA ALA A 85 -88.94 4.11 32.28
C ALA A 85 -88.64 2.85 31.44
N VAL A 86 -87.66 3.00 30.54
CA VAL A 86 -87.07 1.92 29.74
C VAL A 86 -85.58 1.84 30.06
N SER A 87 -85.09 0.63 30.31
CA SER A 87 -83.66 0.33 30.21
C SER A 87 -83.29 -0.21 28.83
N MET A 88 -82.08 0.07 28.41
CA MET A 88 -81.41 -0.60 27.30
C MET A 88 -80.25 -1.43 27.86
N THR A 89 -79.99 -2.60 27.29
CA THR A 89 -78.79 -3.40 27.61
C THR A 89 -78.07 -3.78 26.32
N VAL A 90 -76.82 -3.32 26.16
CA VAL A 90 -76.03 -3.51 24.93
C VAL A 90 -74.56 -3.80 25.24
N ASN A 91 -73.88 -4.57 24.38
CA ASN A 91 -72.44 -4.74 24.46
C ASN A 91 -71.70 -3.52 23.86
N ILE A 92 -70.80 -2.92 24.64
CA ILE A 92 -70.05 -1.72 24.27
C ILE A 92 -68.94 -2.07 23.29
N THR A 93 -69.16 -1.75 22.02
CA THR A 93 -68.15 -1.90 20.95
C THR A 93 -67.67 -0.54 20.46
N ARG A 94 -66.52 -0.50 19.79
CA ARG A 94 -65.95 0.74 19.20
C ARG A 94 -66.86 1.44 18.16
N LYS A 95 -67.99 0.84 17.77
CA LYS A 95 -68.99 1.44 16.86
C LYS A 95 -70.03 2.31 17.59
N LEU A 96 -70.18 2.16 18.91
CA LEU A 96 -71.16 2.89 19.70
C LEU A 96 -70.56 4.22 20.17
N GLU A 97 -70.79 5.28 19.40
CA GLU A 97 -70.23 6.60 19.67
C GLU A 97 -71.03 7.40 20.70
N SER A 98 -70.30 8.12 21.54
CA SER A 98 -70.81 9.12 22.50
C SER A 98 -71.24 10.41 21.76
N PRO A 99 -72.30 11.12 22.19
CA PRO A 99 -73.16 10.85 23.34
C PRO A 99 -74.30 9.85 23.06
N LEU A 100 -74.70 9.13 24.10
CA LEU A 100 -75.93 8.33 24.12
C LEU A 100 -77.13 9.23 24.43
N LYS A 101 -78.17 9.18 23.62
CA LYS A 101 -79.39 9.99 23.72
C LYS A 101 -80.62 9.09 23.94
N CYS A 102 -81.50 9.53 24.80
CA CYS A 102 -82.88 9.04 24.93
C CYS A 102 -83.81 10.08 24.30
N TYR A 103 -84.76 9.66 23.47
CA TYR A 103 -85.75 10.54 22.87
C TYR A 103 -87.14 9.90 22.83
N VAL A 104 -88.17 10.73 22.72
CA VAL A 104 -89.56 10.32 22.53
C VAL A 104 -89.95 10.47 21.07
N SER A 105 -90.50 9.40 20.49
CA SER A 105 -91.08 9.38 19.15
C SER A 105 -92.52 9.87 19.20
N MET A 106 -92.79 11.05 18.62
CA MET A 106 -94.11 11.68 18.64
C MET A 106 -95.01 11.13 17.52
N PRO A 107 -96.32 10.89 17.76
CA PRO A 107 -97.25 10.46 16.72
C PRO A 107 -97.47 11.53 15.63
N HIS A 108 -98.02 11.10 14.49
CA HIS A 108 -98.37 11.94 13.33
C HIS A 108 -97.21 12.71 12.66
N GLY A 109 -95.96 12.25 12.83
CA GLY A 109 -94.82 12.78 12.08
C GLY A 109 -94.27 14.11 12.62
N LEU A 110 -94.61 14.48 13.86
CA LEU A 110 -93.92 15.56 14.56
C LEU A 110 -92.45 15.17 14.84
N PRO A 111 -91.51 16.13 14.89
CA PRO A 111 -90.12 15.84 15.19
C PRO A 111 -89.96 15.27 16.61
N SER A 112 -89.17 14.19 16.70
CA SER A 112 -88.82 13.52 17.96
C SER A 112 -88.17 14.46 18.97
N ARG A 113 -88.62 14.45 20.22
CA ARG A 113 -88.05 15.26 21.31
C ARG A 113 -86.97 14.48 22.05
N ILE A 114 -85.75 15.02 22.10
CA ILE A 114 -84.67 14.48 22.95
C ILE A 114 -85.07 14.72 24.42
N VAL A 115 -85.14 13.64 25.20
CA VAL A 115 -85.47 13.65 26.62
C VAL A 115 -84.24 14.08 27.43
N HIS A 116 -83.12 13.41 27.14
CA HIS A 116 -81.83 13.60 27.82
C HIS A 116 -80.71 12.95 27.00
N GLY A 117 -79.45 13.30 27.26
CA GLY A 117 -78.30 12.63 26.67
C GLY A 117 -77.06 12.71 27.56
N MET A 118 -76.31 11.61 27.62
CA MET A 118 -75.07 11.49 28.41
C MET A 118 -73.84 11.41 27.51
N PHE A 119 -72.70 11.87 28.02
CA PHE A 119 -71.39 11.56 27.45
C PHE A 119 -70.76 10.43 28.27
N PHE A 120 -70.36 9.36 27.59
CA PHE A 120 -69.57 8.27 28.19
C PHE A 120 -68.18 8.21 27.54
N THR A 121 -67.20 7.70 28.29
CA THR A 121 -65.87 7.35 27.77
C THR A 121 -65.73 5.83 27.69
N VAL A 122 -64.90 5.35 26.76
CA VAL A 122 -64.75 3.94 26.44
C VAL A 122 -63.28 3.57 26.40
N GLY A 123 -62.90 2.43 26.97
CA GLY A 123 -61.55 1.92 26.83
C GLY A 123 -61.35 0.51 27.38
N HIS A 124 -60.08 0.14 27.53
CA HIS A 124 -59.67 -1.14 28.12
C HIS A 124 -59.28 -0.92 29.59
N ALA A 125 -59.58 -1.89 30.43
CA ALA A 125 -58.98 -1.97 31.76
C ALA A 125 -57.47 -2.28 31.66
N PRO A 126 -56.64 -1.96 32.69
CA PRO A 126 -55.19 -2.12 32.61
C PRO A 126 -54.80 -3.59 32.40
N GLU A 127 -53.74 -3.82 31.63
CA GLU A 127 -53.08 -5.13 31.60
C GLU A 127 -52.32 -5.37 32.92
N LYS A 128 -51.96 -6.63 33.18
CA LYS A 128 -51.09 -6.96 34.31
C LYS A 128 -49.67 -6.49 33.96
N PRO A 129 -48.96 -5.74 34.83
CA PRO A 129 -47.55 -5.47 34.60
C PRO A 129 -46.74 -6.76 34.79
N GLU A 130 -45.83 -7.04 33.87
CA GLU A 130 -45.01 -8.25 33.82
C GLU A 130 -43.51 -7.90 33.79
N ASN A 131 -42.63 -8.89 33.95
CA ASN A 131 -41.17 -8.72 33.90
C ASN A 131 -40.63 -7.62 34.84
N VAL A 132 -41.17 -7.55 36.07
CA VAL A 132 -40.65 -6.65 37.10
C VAL A 132 -39.20 -7.04 37.41
N SER A 133 -38.29 -6.09 37.27
CA SER A 133 -36.85 -6.24 37.45
C SER A 133 -36.29 -5.00 38.12
N CYS A 134 -35.32 -5.16 39.02
CA CYS A 134 -34.76 -4.05 39.79
C CYS A 134 -33.22 -4.08 39.79
N ILE A 135 -32.64 -2.92 40.09
CA ILE A 135 -31.21 -2.66 40.08
C ILE A 135 -30.89 -1.59 41.15
N VAL A 136 -29.89 -1.88 41.98
CA VAL A 136 -29.33 -0.92 42.96
C VAL A 136 -28.02 -0.38 42.40
N ALA A 137 -28.00 0.90 42.06
CA ALA A 137 -26.78 1.55 41.57
C ALA A 137 -25.88 2.00 42.72
N GLN A 138 -24.56 1.86 42.55
CA GLN A 138 -23.60 2.45 43.49
C GLN A 138 -23.59 3.98 43.40
N SER A 139 -23.60 4.67 44.55
CA SER A 139 -23.63 6.12 44.68
C SER A 139 -22.49 6.62 45.57
N GLY A 140 -21.45 7.21 44.98
CA GLY A 140 -20.24 7.60 45.73
C GLY A 140 -19.41 6.36 46.08
N GLU A 141 -19.22 6.07 47.36
CA GLU A 141 -18.52 4.86 47.84
C GLU A 141 -19.48 3.80 48.42
N ASP A 142 -20.77 4.14 48.55
CA ASP A 142 -21.84 3.30 49.09
C ASP A 142 -22.83 2.86 48.00
N LEU A 143 -23.82 2.04 48.38
CA LEU A 143 -25.00 1.79 47.56
C LEU A 143 -25.97 2.99 47.62
N SER A 144 -26.65 3.31 46.51
CA SER A 144 -27.70 4.32 46.51
C SER A 144 -28.87 3.88 47.41
N PRO A 145 -29.50 4.78 48.19
CA PRO A 145 -30.77 4.48 48.87
C PRO A 145 -31.95 4.35 47.89
N ILE A 146 -31.76 4.74 46.62
CA ILE A 146 -32.77 4.65 45.56
C ILE A 146 -32.56 3.37 44.75
N MET A 147 -33.52 2.46 44.84
CA MET A 147 -33.62 1.30 43.95
C MET A 147 -34.41 1.68 42.70
N LYS A 148 -33.86 1.40 41.52
CA LYS A 148 -34.55 1.58 40.25
C LYS A 148 -35.18 0.26 39.83
N CYS A 149 -36.43 0.28 39.41
CA CYS A 149 -37.11 -0.88 38.85
C CYS A 149 -37.68 -0.57 37.46
N SER A 150 -37.86 -1.61 36.66
CA SER A 150 -38.47 -1.59 35.33
C SER A 150 -39.44 -2.76 35.16
N TRP A 151 -40.46 -2.57 34.32
CA TRP A 151 -41.48 -3.58 34.03
C TRP A 151 -42.03 -3.42 32.61
N SER A 152 -42.66 -4.48 32.10
CA SER A 152 -43.47 -4.46 30.88
C SER A 152 -44.89 -3.99 31.23
N PRO A 153 -45.37 -2.81 30.78
CA PRO A 153 -46.69 -2.28 31.14
C PRO A 153 -47.89 -2.94 30.44
N GLY A 154 -47.61 -3.85 29.51
CA GLY A 154 -48.60 -4.46 28.61
C GLY A 154 -48.20 -4.31 27.14
N SER A 155 -48.93 -5.00 26.28
CA SER A 155 -48.83 -4.94 24.81
C SER A 155 -49.81 -3.94 24.19
N ARG A 156 -50.90 -3.62 24.90
CA ARG A 156 -51.96 -2.71 24.42
C ARG A 156 -51.73 -1.29 24.94
N ASP A 157 -51.65 -0.34 24.01
CA ASP A 157 -51.64 1.09 24.38
C ASP A 157 -52.93 1.48 25.14
N PRO A 158 -52.82 2.08 26.34
CA PRO A 158 -53.97 2.34 27.19
C PRO A 158 -54.79 3.54 26.68
N ILE A 159 -56.00 3.24 26.20
CA ILE A 159 -56.99 4.25 25.73
C ILE A 159 -57.42 5.19 26.87
N LEU A 160 -57.51 4.66 28.10
CA LEU A 160 -57.75 5.44 29.32
C LEU A 160 -56.42 5.71 30.03
N PRO A 161 -56.19 6.93 30.55
CA PRO A 161 -54.97 7.23 31.30
C PRO A 161 -54.80 6.25 32.45
N THR A 162 -53.67 5.54 32.44
CA THR A 162 -53.34 4.46 33.37
C THR A 162 -52.07 4.86 34.12
N ASN A 163 -52.21 5.03 35.43
CA ASN A 163 -51.11 5.39 36.32
C ASN A 163 -50.46 4.11 36.85
N TYR A 164 -49.14 4.10 36.93
CA TYR A 164 -48.36 2.99 37.48
C TYR A 164 -47.74 3.44 38.81
N THR A 165 -48.00 2.71 39.87
CA THR A 165 -47.42 2.92 41.20
C THR A 165 -46.50 1.76 41.53
N LEU A 166 -45.23 2.03 41.74
CA LEU A 166 -44.25 1.04 42.18
C LEU A 166 -44.30 0.97 43.71
N CYS A 167 -44.50 -0.22 44.26
CA CYS A 167 -44.55 -0.46 45.69
C CYS A 167 -43.45 -1.43 46.11
N GLY A 168 -42.89 -1.18 47.30
CA GLY A 168 -41.90 -2.02 47.96
C GLY A 168 -42.24 -2.22 49.43
N TYR A 169 -41.93 -3.39 49.97
CA TYR A 169 -42.13 -3.76 51.37
C TYR A 169 -40.88 -4.45 51.90
N VAL A 170 -40.40 -4.02 53.08
CA VAL A 170 -39.27 -4.61 53.80
C VAL A 170 -39.81 -5.06 55.15
N GLY A 171 -39.71 -6.35 55.48
CA GLY A 171 -40.64 -7.05 56.37
C GLY A 171 -40.87 -6.53 57.79
N LEU A 172 -40.07 -5.59 58.30
CA LEU A 172 -40.22 -4.94 59.61
C LEU A 172 -40.65 -3.46 59.53
N THR A 173 -41.02 -2.96 58.35
CA THR A 173 -41.24 -1.53 58.08
C THR A 173 -42.55 -1.27 57.35
N ASN A 174 -42.95 0.00 57.20
CA ASN A 174 -44.13 0.36 56.42
C ASN A 174 -43.89 0.17 54.91
N GLN A 175 -44.95 -0.22 54.20
CA GLN A 175 -45.01 -0.25 52.74
C GLN A 175 -44.69 1.13 52.14
N ILE A 176 -43.74 1.17 51.20
CA ILE A 176 -43.36 2.37 50.43
C ILE A 176 -43.98 2.26 49.04
N CYS A 177 -44.70 3.28 48.58
CA CYS A 177 -45.29 3.29 47.23
C CYS A 177 -45.11 4.65 46.56
N ASN A 178 -44.38 4.67 45.45
CA ASN A 178 -44.14 5.86 44.64
C ASN A 178 -44.93 5.79 43.34
N SER A 179 -45.66 6.86 43.03
CA SER A 179 -46.28 7.02 41.70
C SER A 179 -45.19 7.31 40.68
N SER A 180 -45.15 6.56 39.57
CA SER A 180 -44.10 6.75 38.57
C SER A 180 -44.38 7.94 37.65
N SER A 181 -43.29 8.61 37.25
CA SER A 181 -43.23 9.55 36.13
C SER A 181 -43.28 8.88 34.76
N GLU A 182 -42.99 7.58 34.67
CA GLU A 182 -42.88 6.83 33.41
C GLU A 182 -43.70 5.53 33.43
N ARG A 183 -44.21 5.12 32.26
CA ARG A 183 -45.07 3.92 32.14
C ARG A 183 -44.38 2.59 32.48
N HIS A 184 -43.05 2.52 32.50
CA HIS A 184 -42.27 1.28 32.43
C HIS A 184 -41.04 1.22 33.35
N ILE A 185 -40.79 2.31 34.09
CA ILE A 185 -39.67 2.50 35.02
C ILE A 185 -40.25 3.12 36.29
N GLY A 186 -39.69 2.84 37.46
CA GLY A 186 -40.04 3.50 38.72
C GLY A 186 -38.86 3.52 39.70
N LEU A 187 -38.97 4.33 40.75
CA LEU A 187 -37.96 4.50 41.79
C LEU A 187 -38.56 4.26 43.18
N LEU A 188 -37.93 3.42 43.99
CA LEU A 188 -38.21 3.27 45.42
C LEU A 188 -37.04 3.88 46.19
N ASP A 189 -37.34 4.80 47.11
CA ASP A 189 -36.36 5.40 48.00
C ASP A 189 -36.59 4.87 49.41
N PHE A 190 -35.58 4.20 49.97
CA PHE A 190 -35.63 3.64 51.32
C PHE A 190 -35.03 4.58 52.37
N ASN A 191 -34.46 5.74 51.98
CA ASN A 191 -33.54 6.60 52.75
C ASN A 191 -32.20 5.91 53.13
N THR A 192 -32.22 4.60 53.40
CA THR A 192 -31.06 3.74 53.63
C THR A 192 -31.36 2.37 53.04
N MET A 193 -30.49 1.84 52.18
CA MET A 193 -30.72 0.56 51.51
C MET A 193 -30.68 -0.60 52.52
N PRO A 194 -31.68 -1.51 52.58
CA PRO A 194 -31.74 -2.57 53.60
C PRO A 194 -30.95 -3.82 53.17
N VAL A 195 -29.63 -3.67 53.04
CA VAL A 195 -28.70 -4.60 52.34
C VAL A 195 -28.41 -5.96 53.01
N TYR A 196 -29.35 -6.46 53.82
CA TYR A 196 -29.35 -7.81 54.42
C TYR A 196 -30.78 -8.34 54.64
N LEU A 197 -31.78 -7.75 53.98
CA LEU A 197 -33.20 -8.05 54.17
C LEU A 197 -33.88 -8.23 52.81
N SER A 198 -34.68 -9.28 52.69
CA SER A 198 -35.51 -9.50 51.50
C SER A 198 -36.54 -8.37 51.35
N VAL A 199 -36.58 -7.77 50.15
CA VAL A 199 -37.55 -6.75 49.75
C VAL A 199 -38.56 -7.37 48.80
N GLU A 200 -39.85 -7.22 49.11
CA GLU A 200 -40.97 -7.59 48.23
C GLU A 200 -41.41 -6.39 47.40
N ILE A 201 -41.50 -6.54 46.08
CA ILE A 201 -41.66 -5.44 45.11
C ILE A 201 -42.75 -5.79 44.11
N TRP A 202 -43.68 -4.86 43.87
CA TRP A 202 -44.73 -5.03 42.85
C TRP A 202 -45.17 -3.70 42.23
N VAL A 203 -45.85 -3.78 41.10
CA VAL A 203 -46.37 -2.63 40.36
C VAL A 203 -47.89 -2.67 40.34
N GLU A 204 -48.53 -1.57 40.72
CA GLU A 204 -49.98 -1.40 40.64
C GLU A 204 -50.34 -0.50 39.46
N ALA A 205 -51.00 -1.06 38.44
CA ALA A 205 -51.51 -0.35 37.28
C ALA A 205 -52.98 0.01 37.52
N LYS A 206 -53.31 1.31 37.58
CA LYS A 206 -54.64 1.82 37.91
C LYS A 206 -55.17 2.76 36.84
N ASN A 207 -56.40 2.52 36.37
CA ASN A 207 -57.16 3.48 35.60
C ASN A 207 -58.58 3.65 36.17
N GLN A 208 -59.48 4.30 35.43
CA GLN A 208 -60.85 4.57 35.84
C GLN A 208 -61.75 3.32 35.93
N LEU A 209 -61.34 2.18 35.38
CA LEU A 209 -62.10 0.91 35.39
C LEU A 209 -61.66 -0.03 36.53
N ARG A 210 -60.34 -0.22 36.74
CA ARG A 210 -59.81 -1.06 37.83
C ARG A 210 -58.35 -0.75 38.17
N THR A 211 -57.89 -1.31 39.29
CA THR A 211 -56.46 -1.53 39.60
C THR A 211 -56.10 -2.99 39.31
N VAL A 212 -54.90 -3.24 38.79
CA VAL A 212 -54.28 -4.58 38.63
C VAL A 212 -52.89 -4.54 39.26
N LYS A 213 -52.45 -5.61 39.92
CA LYS A 213 -51.08 -5.75 40.44
C LYS A 213 -50.26 -6.73 39.57
N SER A 214 -48.96 -6.49 39.48
CA SER A 214 -48.00 -7.49 38.98
C SER A 214 -47.92 -8.70 39.90
N ASP A 215 -47.14 -9.71 39.52
CA ASP A 215 -46.58 -10.64 40.52
C ASP A 215 -45.60 -9.91 41.43
N VAL A 216 -45.33 -10.49 42.61
CA VAL A 216 -44.37 -9.95 43.58
C VAL A 216 -42.97 -10.50 43.25
N LEU A 217 -42.02 -9.58 43.09
CA LEU A 217 -40.60 -9.85 43.01
C LEU A 217 -40.01 -9.78 44.43
N THR A 218 -39.45 -10.87 44.93
CA THR A 218 -38.70 -10.90 46.20
C THR A 218 -37.20 -10.97 45.89
N VAL A 219 -36.41 -10.02 46.39
CA VAL A 219 -34.96 -9.91 46.13
C VAL A 219 -34.21 -9.44 47.37
N TYR A 220 -32.94 -9.81 47.47
CA TYR A 220 -31.97 -9.19 48.38
C TYR A 220 -31.26 -8.04 47.64
N PRO A 221 -31.20 -6.80 48.18
CA PRO A 221 -30.59 -5.65 47.50
C PRO A 221 -29.14 -5.85 47.03
N GLU A 222 -28.36 -6.60 47.80
CA GLU A 222 -27.00 -7.05 47.52
C GLU A 222 -26.89 -7.88 46.22
N GLU A 223 -27.87 -8.74 45.94
CA GLU A 223 -27.90 -9.63 44.77
C GLU A 223 -28.30 -8.91 43.46
N ILE A 224 -28.68 -7.62 43.53
CA ILE A 224 -29.11 -6.81 42.38
C ILE A 224 -28.29 -5.51 42.21
N VAL A 225 -27.11 -5.46 42.82
CA VAL A 225 -26.20 -4.31 42.69
C VAL A 225 -25.61 -4.21 41.28
N LYS A 226 -25.48 -2.97 40.76
CA LYS A 226 -24.52 -2.61 39.71
C LYS A 226 -23.52 -1.59 40.25
N THR A 227 -22.26 -1.98 40.30
CA THR A 227 -21.15 -1.14 40.71
C THR A 227 -20.70 -0.18 39.60
N ASN A 228 -19.98 0.86 40.00
CA ASN A 228 -19.17 1.65 39.09
C ASN A 228 -17.97 0.81 38.58
N PRO A 229 -17.41 1.12 37.40
CA PRO A 229 -16.14 0.53 36.97
C PRO A 229 -15.01 0.77 37.98
N PRO A 230 -13.98 -0.10 38.04
CA PRO A 230 -12.79 0.10 38.86
C PRO A 230 -12.11 1.45 38.59
N ARG A 231 -11.58 2.07 39.65
CA ARG A 231 -11.00 3.42 39.62
C ARG A 231 -9.48 3.37 39.42
N ASP A 232 -8.91 4.52 39.04
CA ASP A 232 -7.46 4.79 39.06
C ASP A 232 -6.61 3.70 38.39
N ILE A 233 -7.05 3.25 37.21
CA ILE A 233 -6.41 2.12 36.51
C ILE A 233 -5.04 2.55 35.96
N GLU A 234 -4.00 1.90 36.45
CA GLU A 234 -2.60 2.09 36.04
C GLU A 234 -2.14 0.86 35.23
N VAL A 235 -1.42 1.07 34.13
CA VAL A 235 -0.85 -0.02 33.31
C VAL A 235 0.67 0.17 33.21
N VAL A 236 1.40 -0.56 34.06
CA VAL A 236 2.84 -0.40 34.29
C VAL A 236 3.64 -1.47 33.55
N SER A 237 4.71 -1.06 32.86
CA SER A 237 5.71 -1.99 32.33
C SER A 237 6.83 -2.22 33.33
N GLU A 238 6.96 -3.45 33.83
CA GLU A 238 8.03 -3.79 34.77
C GLU A 238 9.39 -3.96 34.06
N LYS A 239 10.47 -3.56 34.73
CA LYS A 239 11.84 -3.78 34.24
C LYS A 239 12.17 -5.28 34.34
N GLY A 240 12.65 -5.86 33.25
CA GLY A 240 12.98 -7.28 33.15
C GLY A 240 11.85 -8.19 32.66
N PHE A 241 10.61 -7.69 32.52
CA PHE A 241 9.46 -8.46 32.05
C PHE A 241 8.85 -7.89 30.74
N PRO A 242 9.61 -7.89 29.62
CA PRO A 242 9.26 -7.18 28.37
C PRO A 242 8.08 -7.78 27.59
N THR A 243 7.55 -8.93 28.01
CA THR A 243 6.37 -9.59 27.43
C THR A 243 5.14 -9.47 28.33
N SER A 244 5.13 -8.48 29.23
CA SER A 244 4.07 -8.31 30.24
C SER A 244 3.71 -6.85 30.51
N LEU A 245 2.52 -6.66 31.09
CA LEU A 245 2.07 -5.40 31.68
C LEU A 245 1.38 -5.70 33.02
N LEU A 246 1.77 -4.99 34.07
CA LEU A 246 1.10 -5.02 35.36
C LEU A 246 -0.03 -3.99 35.36
N VAL A 247 -1.26 -4.48 35.33
CA VAL A 247 -2.47 -3.68 35.48
C VAL A 247 -2.77 -3.56 36.97
N ARG A 248 -3.06 -2.35 37.44
CA ARG A 248 -3.44 -2.05 38.83
C ARG A 248 -4.70 -1.19 38.83
N TRP A 249 -5.53 -1.30 39.86
CA TRP A 249 -6.75 -0.50 39.99
C TRP A 249 -7.17 -0.39 41.45
N ASN A 250 -7.96 0.65 41.75
CA ASN A 250 -8.68 0.76 43.00
C ASN A 250 -10.07 0.11 42.87
N HIS A 251 -10.50 -0.60 43.91
CA HIS A 251 -11.84 -1.16 44.01
C HIS A 251 -12.89 -0.05 43.88
N SER A 252 -14.00 -0.32 43.19
CA SER A 252 -15.01 0.72 42.92
C SER A 252 -15.89 1.02 44.14
N ILE A 253 -16.12 0.03 44.99
CA ILE A 253 -16.87 0.09 46.26
C ILE A 253 -15.96 -0.45 47.39
N THR A 254 -16.16 0.03 48.62
CA THR A 254 -15.37 -0.34 49.82
C THR A 254 -16.25 -0.86 50.97
N TRP A 255 -17.48 -1.25 50.65
CA TRP A 255 -18.50 -1.69 51.60
C TRP A 255 -18.12 -3.05 52.23
N PRO A 256 -18.26 -3.27 53.56
CA PRO A 256 -17.88 -4.52 54.22
C PRO A 256 -18.61 -5.74 53.65
N ASP A 257 -17.92 -6.87 53.64
CA ASP A 257 -18.41 -8.19 53.18
C ASP A 257 -18.91 -8.25 51.72
N PHE A 258 -18.68 -7.20 50.92
CA PHE A 258 -19.03 -7.12 49.50
C PHE A 258 -17.78 -7.26 48.62
N GLU A 259 -17.31 -8.49 48.46
CA GLU A 259 -16.19 -8.79 47.57
C GLU A 259 -16.57 -8.67 46.09
N LEU A 260 -15.55 -8.39 45.27
CA LEU A 260 -15.68 -8.20 43.82
C LEU A 260 -14.75 -9.16 43.09
N GLN A 261 -15.25 -9.79 42.03
CA GLN A 261 -14.42 -10.40 40.99
C GLN A 261 -14.30 -9.45 39.80
N TYR A 262 -13.30 -9.70 38.95
CA TYR A 262 -12.94 -8.82 37.84
C TYR A 262 -12.96 -9.56 36.50
N ASN A 263 -13.09 -8.80 35.42
CA ASN A 263 -12.82 -9.28 34.06
C ASN A 263 -12.06 -8.18 33.33
N ILE A 264 -10.93 -8.56 32.74
CA ILE A 264 -9.95 -7.67 32.12
C ILE A 264 -9.93 -7.98 30.63
N ARG A 265 -9.95 -6.94 29.79
CA ARG A 265 -9.72 -7.08 28.36
C ARG A 265 -8.62 -6.16 27.87
N PHE A 266 -7.90 -6.62 26.86
CA PHE A 266 -6.79 -5.90 26.25
C PHE A 266 -6.74 -6.12 24.74
N CYS A 267 -6.26 -5.12 24.01
CA CYS A 267 -5.96 -5.22 22.58
C CYS A 267 -4.66 -4.49 22.26
N ALA A 268 -4.00 -4.83 21.14
CA ALA A 268 -2.92 -3.98 20.64
C ALA A 268 -3.49 -2.62 20.20
N ALA A 269 -2.73 -1.54 20.35
CA ALA A 269 -3.16 -0.21 19.91
C ALA A 269 -3.47 -0.21 18.39
N GLY A 270 -4.66 0.28 18.02
CA GLY A 270 -5.16 0.25 16.64
C GLY A 270 -5.80 -1.08 16.19
N ALA A 271 -5.85 -2.12 17.05
CA ALA A 271 -6.62 -3.33 16.77
C ALA A 271 -8.09 -3.17 17.19
N HIS A 272 -9.02 -3.77 16.44
CA HIS A 272 -10.45 -3.81 16.76
C HIS A 272 -10.89 -5.07 17.52
N VAL A 273 -10.01 -6.06 17.64
CA VAL A 273 -10.29 -7.34 18.32
C VAL A 273 -9.69 -7.30 19.72
N TRP A 274 -10.54 -7.51 20.72
CA TRP A 274 -10.15 -7.62 22.13
C TRP A 274 -9.86 -9.07 22.50
N SER A 275 -8.83 -9.26 23.32
CA SER A 275 -8.59 -10.49 24.08
C SER A 275 -9.07 -10.27 25.51
N GLU A 276 -9.75 -11.25 26.11
CA GLU A 276 -10.15 -11.21 27.51
C GLU A 276 -9.31 -12.19 28.34
N VAL A 277 -9.06 -11.83 29.61
CA VAL A 277 -8.49 -12.74 30.60
C VAL A 277 -9.58 -13.75 31.02
N PRO A 278 -9.28 -15.06 31.10
CA PRO A 278 -10.24 -16.06 31.57
C PRO A 278 -10.80 -15.70 32.95
N PRO A 279 -12.13 -15.73 33.18
CA PRO A 279 -12.72 -15.33 34.46
C PRO A 279 -12.10 -16.03 35.67
N ASN A 280 -11.75 -17.32 35.53
CA ASN A 280 -11.10 -18.13 36.55
C ASN A 280 -9.77 -17.55 37.06
N ASP A 281 -9.05 -16.78 36.23
CA ASP A 281 -7.77 -16.15 36.60
C ASP A 281 -7.96 -14.82 37.34
N THR A 282 -9.19 -14.29 37.39
CA THR A 282 -9.55 -13.00 38.00
C THR A 282 -10.72 -13.09 39.00
N VAL A 283 -10.93 -14.29 39.58
CA VAL A 283 -11.84 -14.54 40.71
C VAL A 283 -11.26 -13.97 42.01
N GLY A 284 -12.13 -13.38 42.84
CA GLY A 284 -11.79 -12.86 44.16
C GLY A 284 -11.28 -11.42 44.17
N TYR A 285 -11.21 -10.83 45.37
CA TYR A 285 -10.99 -9.40 45.59
C TYR A 285 -9.55 -8.92 45.35
N ILE A 286 -9.12 -8.93 44.09
CA ILE A 286 -7.81 -8.47 43.64
C ILE A 286 -7.81 -7.00 43.18
N ASN A 287 -6.67 -6.32 43.34
CA ASN A 287 -6.43 -4.93 42.94
C ASN A 287 -5.39 -4.78 41.81
N SER A 288 -4.84 -5.90 41.33
CA SER A 288 -3.83 -5.92 40.27
C SER A 288 -3.72 -7.28 39.60
N PHE A 289 -3.29 -7.28 38.34
CA PHE A 289 -3.10 -8.49 37.53
C PHE A 289 -1.98 -8.27 36.50
N ARG A 290 -1.14 -9.28 36.26
CA ARG A 290 -0.06 -9.22 35.27
C ARG A 290 -0.49 -9.91 33.97
N LEU A 291 -0.82 -9.12 32.96
CA LEU A 291 -0.98 -9.57 31.58
C LEU A 291 0.37 -10.10 31.07
N GLN A 292 0.37 -11.25 30.38
CA GLN A 292 1.57 -11.97 29.94
C GLN A 292 1.49 -12.38 28.46
N TYR A 293 2.60 -12.88 27.92
CA TYR A 293 2.75 -13.30 26.52
C TYR A 293 2.49 -12.19 25.48
N LEU A 294 2.63 -10.93 25.89
CA LEU A 294 2.50 -9.76 25.03
C LEU A 294 3.72 -9.61 24.12
N LYS A 295 3.52 -9.04 22.92
CA LYS A 295 4.61 -8.61 22.02
C LYS A 295 5.48 -7.54 22.69
N ILE A 296 6.80 -7.71 22.61
CA ILE A 296 7.81 -6.79 23.15
C ILE A 296 7.74 -5.43 22.44
N TYR A 297 7.93 -4.35 23.22
CA TYR A 297 7.89 -2.94 22.79
C TYR A 297 6.63 -2.49 22.03
N ALA A 298 5.51 -3.19 22.20
CA ALA A 298 4.23 -2.83 21.61
C ALA A 298 3.32 -2.08 22.61
N ASP A 299 2.48 -1.20 22.08
CA ASP A 299 1.47 -0.45 22.82
C ASP A 299 0.16 -1.26 22.86
N TYR A 300 -0.45 -1.33 24.04
CA TYR A 300 -1.72 -2.03 24.30
C TYR A 300 -2.71 -1.09 24.97
N ILE A 301 -4.00 -1.29 24.68
CA ILE A 301 -5.11 -0.65 25.39
C ILE A 301 -5.73 -1.72 26.30
N VAL A 302 -6.03 -1.34 27.54
CA VAL A 302 -6.62 -2.20 28.59
C VAL A 302 -7.90 -1.56 29.12
N GLN A 303 -8.89 -2.40 29.44
CA GLN A 303 -10.07 -2.05 30.22
C GLN A 303 -10.35 -3.12 31.28
N VAL A 304 -10.95 -2.71 32.39
CA VAL A 304 -11.38 -3.60 33.49
C VAL A 304 -12.85 -3.32 33.83
N ARG A 305 -13.58 -4.35 34.23
CA ARG A 305 -14.91 -4.26 34.88
C ARG A 305 -14.98 -5.21 36.07
N CYS A 306 -15.95 -5.00 36.95
CA CYS A 306 -16.18 -5.85 38.12
C CYS A 306 -17.66 -6.25 38.26
N ILE A 307 -17.90 -7.27 39.08
CA ILE A 307 -19.20 -7.75 39.56
C ILE A 307 -18.98 -8.35 40.97
N MET A 308 -20.03 -8.61 41.74
CA MET A 308 -19.92 -9.34 43.01
C MET A 308 -19.17 -10.67 42.80
N ASP A 309 -18.34 -11.07 43.76
CA ASP A 309 -17.53 -12.30 43.71
C ASP A 309 -18.37 -13.58 43.49
N THR A 310 -19.58 -13.62 44.05
CA THR A 310 -20.59 -14.68 43.86
C THR A 310 -21.09 -14.82 42.41
N GLY A 311 -20.88 -13.80 41.57
CA GLY A 311 -21.43 -13.70 40.23
C GLY A 311 -22.87 -13.20 40.16
N LEU A 312 -23.46 -12.81 41.29
CA LEU A 312 -24.78 -12.18 41.38
C LEU A 312 -24.72 -10.68 41.02
N GLY A 313 -25.89 -10.06 40.85
CA GLY A 313 -26.01 -8.68 40.42
C GLY A 313 -25.66 -8.47 38.94
N TYR A 314 -25.12 -7.29 38.65
CA TYR A 314 -24.82 -6.85 37.29
C TYR A 314 -23.35 -6.42 37.18
N TRP A 315 -22.70 -6.83 36.08
CA TRP A 315 -21.39 -6.30 35.71
C TRP A 315 -21.42 -4.77 35.63
N SER A 316 -20.40 -4.13 36.20
CA SER A 316 -20.10 -2.72 35.93
C SER A 316 -19.96 -2.50 34.42
N ASP A 317 -20.15 -1.25 33.99
CA ASP A 317 -19.68 -0.86 32.66
C ASP A 317 -18.15 -1.03 32.59
N TRP A 318 -17.59 -1.11 31.38
CA TRP A 318 -16.14 -1.16 31.22
C TRP A 318 -15.51 0.18 31.62
N SER A 319 -14.35 0.12 32.26
CA SER A 319 -13.53 1.29 32.58
C SER A 319 -13.18 2.13 31.34
N GLN A 320 -12.66 3.34 31.56
CA GLN A 320 -12.00 4.07 30.49
C GLN A 320 -10.81 3.28 29.91
N ASN A 321 -10.48 3.55 28.66
CA ASN A 321 -9.34 2.97 27.95
C ASN A 321 -8.02 3.48 28.55
N VAL A 322 -7.20 2.59 29.11
CA VAL A 322 -5.84 2.94 29.57
C VAL A 322 -4.82 2.31 28.64
N THR A 323 -3.88 3.12 28.15
CA THR A 323 -2.82 2.67 27.23
C THR A 323 -1.54 2.40 28.01
N GLY A 324 -0.92 1.24 27.79
CA GLY A 324 0.40 0.89 28.35
C GLY A 324 1.29 0.26 27.29
N LYS A 325 2.60 0.53 27.34
CA LYS A 325 3.59 -0.01 26.40
C LYS A 325 4.50 -1.00 27.12
N THR A 326 4.60 -2.23 26.60
CA THR A 326 5.52 -3.24 27.15
C THR A 326 6.97 -2.75 27.11
N SER A 327 7.78 -3.09 28.11
CA SER A 327 9.17 -2.63 28.23
C SER A 327 10.06 -3.15 27.10
N GLU A 328 11.17 -2.44 26.83
CA GLU A 328 12.18 -2.88 25.87
C GLU A 328 12.88 -4.18 26.31
N ALA A 329 13.41 -4.94 25.36
CA ALA A 329 14.33 -6.05 25.59
C ALA A 329 15.57 -5.94 24.69
N ILE A 330 16.61 -6.72 24.96
CA ILE A 330 17.81 -6.79 24.11
C ILE A 330 17.39 -7.14 22.66
N PRO A 331 17.96 -6.50 21.61
CA PRO A 331 17.62 -6.80 20.22
C PRO A 331 17.92 -8.28 19.90
N SER A 332 16.90 -9.04 19.49
CA SER A 332 16.98 -10.51 19.38
C SER A 332 17.40 -11.01 17.99
N SER A 333 17.79 -10.11 17.10
CA SER A 333 18.40 -10.41 15.81
C SER A 333 19.67 -9.58 15.61
N ARG A 334 20.56 -10.05 14.74
CA ARG A 334 21.65 -9.23 14.20
C ARG A 334 21.10 -8.05 13.37
N PRO A 335 21.82 -6.93 13.21
CA PRO A 335 21.56 -5.98 12.12
C PRO A 335 21.92 -6.64 10.79
N GLU A 336 21.21 -6.37 9.71
CA GLU A 336 21.67 -6.84 8.39
C GLU A 336 22.89 -5.99 7.97
N LEU A 337 23.96 -6.61 7.43
CA LEU A 337 25.21 -5.92 7.06
C LEU A 337 25.64 -6.32 5.65
N TRP A 338 25.90 -5.34 4.79
CA TRP A 338 26.34 -5.53 3.40
C TRP A 338 27.46 -4.58 2.97
N ARG A 339 28.00 -4.82 1.76
CA ARG A 339 29.08 -4.03 1.16
C ARG A 339 28.89 -3.80 -0.35
N VAL A 340 29.22 -2.61 -0.82
CA VAL A 340 29.40 -2.29 -2.25
C VAL A 340 30.84 -1.84 -2.50
N ILE A 341 31.43 -2.29 -3.61
CA ILE A 341 32.77 -1.87 -4.04
C ILE A 341 32.60 -0.68 -4.99
N ILE A 342 33.23 0.46 -4.66
CA ILE A 342 33.10 1.73 -5.41
C ILE A 342 34.35 2.04 -6.24
N SER A 343 35.50 1.42 -5.92
CA SER A 343 36.74 1.62 -6.71
C SER A 343 36.58 1.16 -8.16
N PRO A 344 37.06 1.93 -9.16
CA PRO A 344 37.04 1.54 -10.56
C PRO A 344 37.81 0.23 -10.81
N GLU A 345 37.44 -0.48 -11.88
CA GLU A 345 38.10 -1.71 -12.28
C GLU A 345 39.60 -1.50 -12.53
N GLY A 346 40.41 -2.51 -12.19
CA GLY A 346 41.87 -2.44 -12.24
C GLY A 346 42.55 -1.79 -11.03
N SER A 347 41.85 -1.08 -10.14
CA SER A 347 42.49 -0.48 -8.96
C SER A 347 43.06 -1.52 -7.98
N HIS A 348 44.33 -1.36 -7.62
CA HIS A 348 44.98 -2.11 -6.54
C HIS A 348 44.47 -1.73 -5.14
N GLU A 349 43.88 -0.54 -4.97
CA GLU A 349 43.28 -0.09 -3.71
C GLU A 349 41.77 -0.02 -3.87
N LYS A 350 41.04 -0.85 -3.11
CA LYS A 350 39.58 -0.86 -3.17
C LYS A 350 38.97 0.10 -2.16
N LEU A 351 37.98 0.86 -2.62
CA LEU A 351 37.09 1.69 -1.83
C LEU A 351 35.80 0.89 -1.63
N VAL A 352 35.40 0.67 -0.38
CA VAL A 352 34.27 -0.21 -0.06
C VAL A 352 33.30 0.52 0.86
N LYS A 353 32.05 0.69 0.42
CA LYS A 353 30.96 1.22 1.22
C LYS A 353 30.29 0.07 1.97
N LEU A 354 30.42 0.06 3.28
CA LEU A 354 29.59 -0.72 4.18
C LEU A 354 28.21 -0.07 4.29
N MET A 355 27.18 -0.89 4.41
CA MET A 355 25.79 -0.46 4.62
C MET A 355 25.11 -1.46 5.56
N TRP A 356 24.18 -1.00 6.40
CA TRP A 356 23.41 -1.89 7.27
C TRP A 356 21.94 -1.48 7.37
N LYS A 357 21.10 -2.43 7.79
CA LYS A 357 19.69 -2.21 8.12
C LYS A 357 19.44 -2.57 9.58
N GLU A 358 18.37 -2.01 10.14
CA GLU A 358 17.99 -2.25 11.53
C GLU A 358 17.78 -3.76 11.80
N PRO A 359 17.99 -4.24 13.05
CA PRO A 359 17.67 -5.62 13.39
C PRO A 359 16.18 -5.91 13.17
N ILE A 360 15.84 -6.98 12.44
CA ILE A 360 14.47 -7.46 12.16
C ILE A 360 13.60 -7.58 13.43
N ARG A 361 14.22 -7.86 14.59
CA ARG A 361 13.59 -7.81 15.91
C ARG A 361 14.40 -6.88 16.84
N PRO A 362 14.18 -5.54 16.77
CA PRO A 362 14.96 -4.56 17.50
C PRO A 362 14.57 -4.51 18.98
N ASN A 363 13.38 -5.02 19.33
CA ASN A 363 12.85 -5.17 20.70
C ASN A 363 12.80 -3.87 21.53
N GLY A 364 12.91 -2.73 20.88
CA GLY A 364 13.10 -1.40 21.47
C GLY A 364 13.60 -0.43 20.41
N ARG A 365 13.80 0.84 20.78
CA ARG A 365 14.40 1.84 19.90
C ARG A 365 15.91 1.64 19.81
N ILE A 366 16.44 1.48 18.60
CA ILE A 366 17.90 1.49 18.39
C ILE A 366 18.44 2.89 18.63
N LEU A 367 19.53 2.98 19.39
CA LEU A 367 20.18 4.24 19.80
C LEU A 367 21.53 4.41 19.09
N GLU A 368 22.35 3.36 19.08
CA GLU A 368 23.67 3.36 18.44
C GLU A 368 23.96 2.02 17.73
N TYR A 369 24.85 2.08 16.76
CA TYR A 369 25.49 0.94 16.10
C TYR A 369 26.99 0.95 16.44
N ASN A 370 27.49 -0.18 16.91
CA ASN A 370 28.91 -0.35 17.25
C ASN A 370 29.58 -1.17 16.14
N LEU A 371 30.38 -0.47 15.33
CA LEU A 371 31.10 -0.98 14.16
C LEU A 371 32.55 -1.27 14.53
N THR A 372 32.95 -2.52 14.47
CA THR A 372 34.33 -2.99 14.72
C THR A 372 34.94 -3.50 13.43
N ILE A 373 36.10 -2.94 13.06
CA ILE A 373 36.82 -3.23 11.83
C ILE A 373 38.21 -3.76 12.21
N GLN A 374 38.56 -4.95 11.73
CA GLN A 374 39.90 -5.52 11.88
C GLN A 374 40.62 -5.51 10.52
N LYS A 375 41.70 -4.73 10.42
CA LYS A 375 42.46 -4.49 9.18
C LYS A 375 43.96 -4.58 9.48
N ASP A 376 44.68 -5.38 8.71
CA ASP A 376 46.14 -5.52 8.80
C ASP A 376 46.66 -5.79 10.24
N GLY A 377 45.88 -6.55 11.03
CA GLY A 377 46.16 -6.87 12.44
C GLY A 377 45.69 -5.83 13.46
N LYS A 378 45.42 -4.59 13.04
CA LYS A 378 44.86 -3.52 13.88
C LYS A 378 43.34 -3.72 14.03
N LEU A 379 42.82 -3.45 15.23
CA LEU A 379 41.38 -3.35 15.50
C LEU A 379 41.00 -1.88 15.68
N GLU A 380 39.93 -1.45 15.03
CA GLU A 380 39.34 -0.11 15.13
C GLU A 380 37.85 -0.25 15.45
N SER A 381 37.32 0.62 16.32
CA SER A 381 35.94 0.55 16.82
C SER A 381 35.29 1.92 16.82
N PHE A 382 34.12 2.02 16.19
CA PHE A 382 33.36 3.26 16.01
C PHE A 382 31.96 3.10 16.59
N GLN A 383 31.54 4.03 17.44
CA GLN A 383 30.15 4.16 17.86
C GLN A 383 29.45 5.14 16.92
N LEU A 384 28.34 4.72 16.32
CA LEU A 384 27.61 5.45 15.30
C LEU A 384 26.17 5.67 15.77
N SER A 385 25.72 6.92 15.87
CA SER A 385 24.33 7.23 16.25
C SER A 385 23.34 6.66 15.22
N SER A 386 22.21 6.14 15.69
CA SER A 386 21.11 5.69 14.81
C SER A 386 20.46 6.84 14.00
N SER A 387 20.81 8.10 14.28
CA SER A 387 20.42 9.26 13.48
C SER A 387 21.32 9.51 12.25
N HIS A 388 22.47 8.85 12.14
CA HIS A 388 23.34 8.96 10.98
C HIS A 388 22.85 8.02 9.86
N LYS A 389 23.22 8.30 8.60
CA LYS A 389 23.03 7.32 7.52
C LYS A 389 23.72 6.01 7.90
N ALA A 390 23.04 4.88 7.69
CA ALA A 390 23.52 3.54 8.02
C ALA A 390 24.59 3.02 7.04
N GLU A 391 25.65 3.83 6.87
CA GLU A 391 26.68 3.70 5.84
C GLU A 391 28.06 4.08 6.41
N TYR A 392 29.12 3.39 5.97
CA TYR A 392 30.51 3.73 6.34
C TYR A 392 31.46 3.41 5.19
N ILE A 393 32.47 4.24 4.94
CA ILE A 393 33.41 4.07 3.83
C ILE A 393 34.74 3.52 4.34
N LEU A 394 35.06 2.29 3.94
CA LEU A 394 36.37 1.66 4.12
C LEU A 394 37.30 2.08 2.97
N GLU A 395 38.32 2.88 3.28
CA GLU A 395 39.36 3.24 2.31
C GLU A 395 40.50 2.21 2.25
N LYS A 396 41.20 2.23 1.10
CA LYS A 396 42.51 1.58 0.87
C LYS A 396 42.51 0.10 1.26
N VAL A 397 41.48 -0.65 0.85
CA VAL A 397 41.34 -2.07 1.13
C VAL A 397 42.23 -2.87 0.17
N LYS A 398 43.33 -3.42 0.71
CA LYS A 398 44.31 -4.26 -0.02
C LYS A 398 44.25 -5.74 0.38
N SER A 399 44.00 -5.98 1.67
CA SER A 399 44.08 -7.28 2.35
C SER A 399 42.69 -7.84 2.69
N ARG A 400 42.64 -8.89 3.53
CA ARG A 400 41.41 -9.29 4.23
C ARG A 400 41.12 -8.28 5.32
N VAL A 401 39.92 -7.68 5.28
CA VAL A 401 39.38 -6.86 6.36
C VAL A 401 38.18 -7.60 6.95
N ASP A 402 38.18 -7.77 8.26
CA ASP A 402 37.04 -8.34 8.98
C ASP A 402 36.18 -7.23 9.55
N VAL A 403 34.85 -7.33 9.42
CA VAL A 403 33.91 -6.27 9.77
C VAL A 403 32.77 -6.89 10.57
N GLN A 404 32.64 -6.43 11.81
CA GLN A 404 31.55 -6.83 12.70
C GLN A 404 30.74 -5.61 13.13
N ILE A 405 29.42 -5.76 13.21
CA ILE A 405 28.50 -4.71 13.67
C ILE A 405 27.47 -5.26 14.66
N THR A 406 27.15 -4.47 15.67
CA THR A 406 26.02 -4.69 16.59
C THR A 406 25.17 -3.43 16.68
N ALA A 407 23.88 -3.60 16.96
CA ALA A 407 22.97 -2.50 17.33
C ALA A 407 22.74 -2.51 18.84
N ARG A 408 22.44 -1.35 19.43
CA ARG A 408 22.22 -1.19 20.87
C ARG A 408 20.97 -0.37 21.13
N ASN A 409 20.14 -0.81 22.07
CA ASN A 409 19.00 -0.07 22.60
C ASN A 409 19.22 0.27 24.08
N SER A 410 18.17 0.68 24.81
CA SER A 410 18.29 1.06 26.23
C SER A 410 18.66 -0.11 27.15
N VAL A 411 18.41 -1.36 26.74
CA VAL A 411 18.56 -2.57 27.55
C VAL A 411 19.86 -3.32 27.26
N GLY A 412 20.30 -3.35 26.01
CA GLY A 412 21.52 -4.08 25.66
C GLY A 412 21.91 -4.04 24.19
N VAL A 413 22.83 -4.95 23.83
CA VAL A 413 23.50 -5.03 22.53
C VAL A 413 23.03 -6.29 21.79
N SER A 414 22.80 -6.17 20.48
CA SER A 414 22.37 -7.25 19.61
C SER A 414 23.43 -8.36 19.45
N PRO A 415 23.04 -9.56 18.99
CA PRO A 415 23.97 -10.48 18.34
C PRO A 415 24.77 -9.77 17.23
N PRO A 416 26.07 -10.07 17.06
CA PRO A 416 26.90 -9.45 16.02
C PRO A 416 26.61 -10.02 14.63
N SER A 417 26.51 -9.12 13.66
CA SER A 417 26.75 -9.43 12.23
C SER A 417 28.23 -9.37 11.91
N HIS A 418 28.65 -10.13 10.89
CA HIS A 418 30.07 -10.42 10.63
C HIS A 418 30.28 -10.66 9.13
N LEU A 419 31.08 -9.80 8.50
CA LEU A 419 31.27 -9.70 7.05
C LEU A 419 32.77 -9.57 6.72
N ILE A 420 33.28 -10.49 5.91
CA ILE A 420 34.68 -10.50 5.47
C ILE A 420 34.78 -9.78 4.12
N VAL A 421 35.45 -8.63 4.11
CA VAL A 421 35.82 -7.91 2.90
C VAL A 421 37.18 -8.42 2.42
N SER A 422 37.32 -8.71 1.13
CA SER A 422 38.58 -9.17 0.54
C SER A 422 38.65 -8.81 -0.94
N GLY A 423 39.80 -8.32 -1.39
CA GLY A 423 39.93 -7.72 -2.72
C GLY A 423 39.91 -8.69 -3.91
N SER A 424 40.02 -10.01 -3.67
CA SER A 424 40.26 -11.02 -4.70
C SER A 424 39.49 -12.32 -4.43
N TYR A 425 38.71 -12.75 -5.43
CA TYR A 425 38.14 -14.09 -5.52
C TYR A 425 39.21 -15.01 -6.11
N ARG A 426 39.84 -15.86 -5.28
CA ARG A 426 41.00 -16.71 -5.67
C ARG A 426 40.68 -18.18 -5.86
N GLU A 427 39.45 -18.58 -5.56
CA GLU A 427 39.00 -19.98 -5.58
C GLU A 427 37.89 -20.13 -6.62
N PRO A 428 37.77 -21.30 -7.28
CA PRO A 428 36.70 -21.56 -8.24
C PRO A 428 35.35 -21.55 -7.52
N SER A 429 34.55 -20.51 -7.77
CA SER A 429 33.24 -20.36 -7.13
C SER A 429 32.30 -21.50 -7.55
N PRO A 430 31.53 -22.09 -6.63
CA PRO A 430 30.53 -23.11 -6.94
C PRO A 430 29.50 -22.64 -7.97
N VAL A 431 28.90 -23.59 -8.70
CA VAL A 431 27.92 -23.27 -9.74
C VAL A 431 26.61 -22.80 -9.10
N MET A 432 26.18 -21.60 -9.46
CA MET A 432 24.91 -21.02 -9.04
C MET A 432 24.03 -20.76 -10.25
N THR A 433 22.85 -21.37 -10.29
CA THR A 433 21.81 -21.03 -11.28
C THR A 433 20.81 -20.10 -10.61
N VAL A 434 20.55 -18.94 -11.21
CA VAL A 434 19.53 -17.99 -10.76
C VAL A 434 18.46 -17.86 -11.84
N LYS A 435 17.20 -17.86 -11.42
CA LYS A 435 15.99 -17.68 -12.23
C LYS A 435 15.09 -16.65 -11.52
N TRP A 436 14.10 -16.11 -12.22
CA TRP A 436 13.08 -15.25 -11.62
C TRP A 436 11.69 -15.55 -12.18
N LEU A 437 10.66 -15.18 -11.43
CA LEU A 437 9.25 -15.22 -11.84
C LEU A 437 8.48 -14.09 -11.15
N THR A 438 7.28 -13.79 -11.63
CA THR A 438 6.38 -12.83 -10.98
C THR A 438 5.14 -13.56 -10.47
N GLN A 439 4.76 -13.30 -9.23
CA GLN A 439 3.62 -13.95 -8.57
C GLN A 439 2.95 -12.96 -7.61
N ASN A 440 1.62 -12.83 -7.71
CA ASN A 440 0.80 -11.92 -6.89
C ASN A 440 1.34 -10.48 -6.84
N GLY A 441 1.80 -9.94 -7.98
CA GLY A 441 2.37 -8.60 -8.06
C GLY A 441 3.75 -8.43 -7.44
N SER A 442 4.41 -9.51 -7.02
CA SER A 442 5.77 -9.50 -6.45
C SER A 442 6.78 -10.17 -7.39
N LEU A 443 8.00 -9.63 -7.46
CA LEU A 443 9.13 -10.24 -8.18
C LEU A 443 9.84 -11.25 -7.27
N TRP A 444 9.84 -12.51 -7.68
CA TRP A 444 10.49 -13.62 -7.00
C TRP A 444 11.78 -14.01 -7.70
N VAL A 445 12.83 -14.23 -6.92
CA VAL A 445 14.12 -14.78 -7.35
C VAL A 445 14.19 -16.22 -6.84
N LEU A 446 14.71 -17.13 -7.66
CA LEU A 446 14.93 -18.54 -7.33
C LEU A 446 16.37 -18.92 -7.65
N TRP A 447 17.01 -19.70 -6.79
CA TRP A 447 18.40 -20.09 -6.97
C TRP A 447 18.72 -21.52 -6.53
N GLU A 448 19.51 -22.19 -7.36
CA GLU A 448 20.06 -23.51 -7.14
C GLU A 448 21.57 -23.35 -6.84
N TRP A 449 22.05 -24.01 -5.79
CA TRP A 449 23.40 -23.82 -5.25
C TRP A 449 24.04 -25.15 -4.82
N THR A 450 25.26 -25.40 -5.29
CA THR A 450 26.08 -26.57 -4.91
C THR A 450 26.96 -26.29 -3.69
N LEU A 451 27.25 -27.32 -2.89
CA LEU A 451 28.05 -27.22 -1.65
C LEU A 451 29.39 -26.44 -1.81
N PRO A 452 29.88 -25.75 -0.75
CA PRO A 452 29.40 -25.75 0.63
C PRO A 452 28.13 -24.92 0.83
N ASN A 453 27.26 -25.34 1.77
CA ASN A 453 26.08 -24.55 2.13
C ASN A 453 26.52 -23.19 2.73
N PRO A 454 25.94 -22.06 2.27
CA PRO A 454 26.27 -20.75 2.81
C PRO A 454 25.56 -20.53 4.16
N ARG A 455 25.98 -19.50 4.89
CA ARG A 455 25.30 -19.05 6.11
C ARG A 455 23.98 -18.35 5.78
N GLU A 456 24.04 -17.52 4.75
CA GLU A 456 23.03 -16.57 4.28
C GLU A 456 23.28 -16.30 2.79
N PHE A 457 22.24 -15.92 2.07
CA PHE A 457 22.32 -15.32 0.75
C PHE A 457 22.02 -13.84 0.90
N VAL A 458 22.66 -13.00 0.08
CA VAL A 458 22.28 -11.59 -0.06
C VAL A 458 21.83 -11.36 -1.48
N LEU A 459 20.62 -10.82 -1.62
CA LEU A 459 20.03 -10.42 -2.89
C LEU A 459 20.24 -8.92 -3.01
N GLU A 460 20.82 -8.48 -4.11
CA GLU A 460 21.15 -7.08 -4.42
C GLU A 460 20.54 -6.78 -5.79
N TRP A 461 19.73 -5.72 -5.92
CA TRP A 461 19.11 -5.36 -7.19
C TRP A 461 19.38 -3.90 -7.52
N VAL A 462 19.83 -3.66 -8.76
CA VAL A 462 20.17 -2.34 -9.29
C VAL A 462 19.25 -2.01 -10.45
N SER A 463 18.58 -0.85 -10.37
CA SER A 463 17.81 -0.28 -11.49
C SER A 463 18.77 0.16 -12.59
N VAL A 464 18.61 -0.35 -13.81
CA VAL A 464 19.58 -0.10 -14.90
C VAL A 464 19.59 1.36 -15.36
N SER A 465 18.44 2.03 -15.30
CA SER A 465 18.23 3.45 -15.63
C SER A 465 18.83 4.42 -14.61
N ASP A 466 18.43 4.29 -13.35
CA ASP A 466 18.63 5.29 -12.29
C ASP A 466 19.93 5.04 -11.49
N GLY A 467 20.53 3.84 -11.63
CA GLY A 467 21.59 3.35 -10.75
C GLY A 467 21.14 3.05 -9.31
N PHE A 468 19.88 3.28 -8.96
CA PHE A 468 19.35 3.00 -7.62
C PHE A 468 19.50 1.52 -7.25
N MET A 469 20.02 1.25 -6.06
CA MET A 469 20.33 -0.09 -5.57
C MET A 469 19.72 -0.30 -4.18
N ASP A 470 19.10 -1.46 -3.98
CA ASP A 470 18.66 -1.95 -2.67
C ASP A 470 18.95 -3.46 -2.56
N TRP A 471 18.89 -4.00 -1.34
CA TRP A 471 19.34 -5.35 -1.00
C TRP A 471 18.60 -5.95 0.20
N GLN A 472 18.58 -7.28 0.34
CA GLN A 472 18.04 -7.98 1.51
C GLN A 472 18.83 -9.26 1.80
N THR A 473 18.88 -9.69 3.07
CA THR A 473 19.44 -11.00 3.44
C THR A 473 18.35 -12.07 3.51
N GLU A 474 18.73 -13.31 3.18
CA GLU A 474 17.90 -14.51 3.31
C GLU A 474 18.75 -15.65 3.91
N PRO A 475 18.17 -16.57 4.70
CA PRO A 475 18.94 -17.62 5.38
C PRO A 475 19.54 -18.63 4.39
N GLY A 476 20.68 -19.26 4.73
CA GLY A 476 21.42 -20.15 3.82
C GLY A 476 20.69 -21.43 3.37
N TYR A 477 19.57 -21.78 4.02
CA TYR A 477 18.65 -22.83 3.58
C TYR A 477 17.64 -22.37 2.52
N ALA A 478 17.46 -21.06 2.32
CA ALA A 478 16.56 -20.52 1.30
C ALA A 478 17.04 -20.89 -0.12
N ARG A 479 16.06 -21.06 -1.02
CA ARG A 479 16.25 -21.32 -2.46
C ARG A 479 15.38 -20.40 -3.33
N ASN A 480 14.57 -19.56 -2.71
CA ASN A 480 13.79 -18.51 -3.34
C ASN A 480 13.47 -17.39 -2.34
N ALA A 481 13.15 -16.21 -2.84
CA ALA A 481 12.60 -15.09 -2.06
C ALA A 481 11.90 -14.08 -2.97
N SER A 482 10.86 -13.42 -2.44
CA SER A 482 10.31 -12.19 -3.01
C SER A 482 11.21 -11.00 -2.67
N LEU A 483 11.51 -10.15 -3.65
CA LEU A 483 12.19 -8.87 -3.40
C LEU A 483 11.25 -7.91 -2.66
N LYS A 484 11.74 -7.29 -1.58
CA LYS A 484 10.94 -6.50 -0.61
C LYS A 484 10.99 -4.98 -0.87
N GLY A 485 11.75 -4.52 -1.85
CA GLY A 485 11.91 -3.11 -2.19
C GLY A 485 10.80 -2.53 -3.07
N ASN A 486 10.78 -1.20 -3.22
CA ASN A 486 9.83 -0.48 -4.09
C ASN A 486 10.19 -0.63 -5.58
N LEU A 487 9.86 -1.78 -6.15
CA LEU A 487 10.09 -2.10 -7.56
C LEU A 487 9.01 -1.46 -8.45
N GLN A 488 9.41 -0.95 -9.61
CA GLN A 488 8.52 -0.33 -10.59
C GLN A 488 8.19 -1.31 -11.74
N PRO A 489 6.96 -1.30 -12.29
CA PRO A 489 6.61 -2.06 -13.48
C PRO A 489 7.37 -1.54 -14.71
N PHE A 490 7.55 -2.40 -15.72
CA PHE A 490 8.25 -2.13 -17.00
C PHE A 490 9.75 -1.78 -16.89
N LYS A 491 10.25 -1.50 -15.68
CA LYS A 491 11.63 -1.13 -15.40
C LYS A 491 12.55 -2.35 -15.26
N ARG A 492 13.75 -2.26 -15.83
CA ARG A 492 14.76 -3.33 -15.77
C ARG A 492 15.59 -3.26 -14.49
N TYR A 493 15.65 -4.37 -13.77
CA TYR A 493 16.54 -4.57 -12.64
C TYR A 493 17.59 -5.63 -12.96
N ASN A 494 18.86 -5.35 -12.69
CA ASN A 494 19.90 -6.36 -12.64
C ASN A 494 19.94 -6.89 -11.20
N VAL A 495 19.56 -8.15 -11.00
CA VAL A 495 19.44 -8.80 -9.69
C VAL A 495 20.58 -9.79 -9.51
N SER A 496 21.47 -9.50 -8.56
CA SER A 496 22.62 -10.30 -8.17
C SER A 496 22.32 -11.08 -6.89
N VAL A 497 22.59 -12.39 -6.90
CA VAL A 497 22.49 -13.23 -5.68
C VAL A 497 23.89 -13.64 -5.24
N TYR A 498 24.27 -13.26 -4.03
CA TYR A 498 25.57 -13.56 -3.42
C TYR A 498 25.43 -14.63 -2.35
N PRO A 499 26.11 -15.79 -2.47
CA PRO A 499 26.26 -16.74 -1.38
C PRO A 499 27.29 -16.22 -0.37
N VAL A 500 26.97 -16.23 0.93
CA VAL A 500 27.91 -15.83 1.99
C VAL A 500 28.40 -17.06 2.76
N VAL A 501 29.64 -17.48 2.48
CA VAL A 501 30.28 -18.65 3.09
C VAL A 501 31.23 -18.20 4.19
N ARG A 502 31.02 -18.64 5.44
CA ARG A 502 31.83 -18.26 6.62
C ARG A 502 31.99 -16.73 6.80
N GLY A 503 30.99 -15.94 6.39
CA GLY A 503 31.01 -14.47 6.44
C GLY A 503 31.66 -13.79 5.23
N ARG A 504 32.24 -14.52 4.28
CA ARG A 504 32.78 -13.98 3.02
C ARG A 504 31.71 -14.09 1.92
N PRO A 505 31.35 -13.00 1.22
CA PRO A 505 30.55 -13.08 0.02
C PRO A 505 31.37 -13.68 -1.13
N GLU A 506 30.88 -14.75 -1.73
CA GLU A 506 31.45 -15.38 -2.91
C GLU A 506 31.05 -14.64 -4.20
N LYS A 507 31.46 -15.16 -5.37
CA LYS A 507 31.09 -14.57 -6.66
C LYS A 507 29.55 -14.64 -6.86
N PRO A 508 28.88 -13.54 -7.20
CA PRO A 508 27.45 -13.55 -7.46
C PRO A 508 27.11 -14.19 -8.81
N GLN A 509 25.85 -14.61 -8.94
CA GLN A 509 25.20 -14.80 -10.23
C GLN A 509 24.14 -13.71 -10.41
N THR A 510 24.17 -13.02 -11.56
CA THR A 510 23.31 -11.87 -11.86
C THR A 510 22.35 -12.19 -13.00
N VAL A 511 21.09 -11.77 -12.89
CA VAL A 511 20.05 -11.90 -13.93
C VAL A 511 19.36 -10.57 -14.19
N ALA A 512 18.94 -10.32 -15.42
CA ALA A 512 18.04 -9.21 -15.75
C ALA A 512 16.59 -9.63 -15.48
N ALA A 513 15.84 -8.83 -14.71
CA ALA A 513 14.48 -9.11 -14.28
C ALA A 513 13.58 -7.86 -14.34
N TYR A 514 12.27 -8.09 -14.42
CA TYR A 514 11.24 -7.06 -14.52
C TYR A 514 10.07 -7.43 -13.58
N LEU A 515 9.51 -6.47 -12.85
CA LEU A 515 8.30 -6.70 -12.02
C LEU A 515 7.07 -6.98 -12.88
N GLN A 516 6.98 -6.31 -14.03
CA GLN A 516 5.97 -6.49 -15.07
C GLN A 516 6.63 -6.17 -16.41
N GLN A 517 6.30 -6.92 -17.46
CA GLN A 517 6.81 -6.68 -18.82
C GLN A 517 5.70 -6.11 -19.71
N GLY A 518 6.07 -5.25 -20.66
CA GLY A 518 5.19 -4.60 -21.63
C GLY A 518 5.74 -4.63 -23.05
N PRO A 519 4.96 -4.19 -24.05
CA PRO A 519 5.48 -3.94 -25.40
C PRO A 519 6.50 -2.78 -25.36
N PRO A 520 7.54 -2.77 -26.20
CA PRO A 520 8.45 -1.64 -26.30
C PRO A 520 7.73 -0.35 -26.75
N SER A 521 8.12 0.78 -26.18
CA SER A 521 7.68 2.12 -26.56
C SER A 521 8.37 2.65 -27.82
N GLU A 522 9.57 2.13 -28.14
CA GLU A 522 10.40 2.57 -29.26
C GLU A 522 10.94 1.36 -30.05
N GLY A 523 11.06 1.52 -31.37
CA GLY A 523 11.62 0.50 -32.26
C GLY A 523 13.12 0.72 -32.57
N PRO A 524 13.83 -0.31 -33.05
CA PRO A 524 15.26 -0.23 -33.35
C PRO A 524 15.53 0.70 -34.53
N SER A 525 16.63 1.44 -34.47
CA SER A 525 17.08 2.32 -35.57
C SER A 525 17.96 1.56 -36.54
N VAL A 526 17.51 1.45 -37.80
CA VAL A 526 18.14 0.65 -38.86
C VAL A 526 19.03 1.52 -39.75
N LYS A 527 20.15 0.96 -40.21
CA LYS A 527 21.12 1.57 -41.13
C LYS A 527 21.51 0.55 -42.21
N VAL A 528 21.89 1.02 -43.40
CA VAL A 528 22.55 0.18 -44.42
C VAL A 528 24.06 0.29 -44.26
N THR A 529 24.75 -0.84 -44.19
CA THR A 529 26.23 -0.88 -44.11
C THR A 529 26.87 -1.23 -45.46
N ARG A 530 26.20 -2.02 -46.31
CA ARG A 530 26.64 -2.32 -47.68
C ARG A 530 25.50 -2.31 -48.69
N HIS A 531 25.71 -1.56 -49.78
CA HIS A 531 24.83 -1.57 -50.95
C HIS A 531 25.39 -2.51 -52.03
N GLY A 532 24.56 -3.46 -52.50
CA GLY A 532 24.88 -4.33 -53.63
C GLY A 532 23.86 -4.25 -54.76
N LYS A 533 24.08 -5.03 -55.82
CA LYS A 533 23.18 -5.14 -56.99
C LYS A 533 21.94 -5.99 -56.68
N THR A 534 22.13 -7.07 -55.92
CA THR A 534 21.09 -8.08 -55.62
C THR A 534 21.00 -8.47 -54.14
N GLU A 535 21.83 -7.87 -53.29
CA GLU A 535 21.84 -8.03 -51.84
C GLU A 535 22.23 -6.70 -51.16
N VAL A 536 21.79 -6.50 -49.92
CA VAL A 536 22.04 -5.31 -49.09
C VAL A 536 22.23 -5.75 -47.64
N GLU A 537 23.22 -5.19 -46.96
CA GLU A 537 23.53 -5.50 -45.55
C GLU A 537 22.94 -4.43 -44.64
N LEU A 538 22.09 -4.86 -43.70
CA LEU A 538 21.44 -4.03 -42.68
C LEU A 538 22.14 -4.23 -41.33
N GLU A 539 22.22 -3.15 -40.54
CA GLU A 539 22.63 -3.16 -39.14
C GLU A 539 21.68 -2.26 -38.33
N TRP A 540 21.34 -2.64 -37.11
CA TRP A 540 20.48 -1.87 -36.22
C TRP A 540 20.92 -1.95 -34.76
N GLU A 541 20.75 -0.85 -34.05
CA GLU A 541 21.02 -0.77 -32.62
C GLU A 541 19.75 -1.15 -31.82
N PRO A 542 19.87 -1.94 -30.74
CA PRO A 542 18.75 -2.20 -29.82
C PRO A 542 18.21 -0.88 -29.22
N PRO A 543 16.90 -0.74 -29.01
CA PRO A 543 16.34 0.41 -28.31
C PRO A 543 16.91 0.60 -26.90
N PRO A 544 16.89 1.83 -26.36
CA PRO A 544 17.21 2.10 -24.96
C PRO A 544 16.50 1.15 -23.99
N VAL A 545 17.19 0.74 -22.92
CA VAL A 545 16.67 -0.22 -21.93
C VAL A 545 15.31 0.21 -21.36
N ASP A 546 15.09 1.51 -21.26
CA ASP A 546 13.94 2.11 -20.60
C ASP A 546 12.73 2.28 -21.53
N SER A 547 12.94 2.21 -22.85
CA SER A 547 11.86 2.12 -23.83
C SER A 547 11.57 0.68 -24.28
N LEU A 548 12.36 -0.32 -23.86
CA LEU A 548 12.07 -1.73 -24.13
C LEU A 548 10.91 -2.31 -23.33
N ASN A 549 10.62 -1.80 -22.12
CA ASN A 549 9.58 -2.27 -21.19
C ASN A 549 9.61 -3.79 -20.82
N GLY A 550 10.59 -4.56 -21.29
CA GLY A 550 10.68 -6.01 -21.09
C GLY A 550 11.87 -6.65 -21.81
N CYS A 551 12.00 -7.97 -21.71
CA CYS A 551 13.06 -8.73 -22.38
C CYS A 551 12.75 -8.91 -23.87
N ILE A 552 13.72 -8.61 -24.74
CA ILE A 552 13.61 -8.86 -26.18
C ILE A 552 13.58 -10.37 -26.45
N THR A 553 12.57 -10.80 -27.20
CA THR A 553 12.35 -12.21 -27.58
C THR A 553 12.82 -12.51 -29.00
N LYS A 554 12.64 -11.56 -29.93
CA LYS A 554 13.09 -11.62 -31.32
C LYS A 554 13.10 -10.23 -31.97
N TYR A 555 13.77 -10.13 -33.11
CA TYR A 555 13.56 -9.07 -34.11
C TYR A 555 12.84 -9.66 -35.33
N THR A 556 12.09 -8.85 -36.07
CA THR A 556 11.48 -9.25 -37.36
C THR A 556 11.81 -8.20 -38.41
N VAL A 557 12.56 -8.57 -39.46
CA VAL A 557 12.95 -7.68 -40.56
C VAL A 557 11.90 -7.75 -41.66
N PHE A 558 11.18 -6.66 -41.93
CA PHE A 558 10.19 -6.59 -43.00
C PHE A 558 10.78 -5.96 -44.26
N TYR A 559 10.62 -6.64 -45.39
CA TYR A 559 11.00 -6.16 -46.72
C TYR A 559 10.17 -6.88 -47.78
N LYS A 560 9.63 -6.14 -48.76
CA LYS A 560 8.56 -6.65 -49.65
C LYS A 560 7.34 -7.13 -48.82
N THR A 561 6.52 -8.03 -49.35
CA THR A 561 5.30 -8.56 -48.70
C THR A 561 5.60 -9.68 -47.68
N GLY A 562 6.65 -9.56 -46.87
CA GLY A 562 7.07 -10.59 -45.92
C GLY A 562 8.04 -10.11 -44.84
N GLY A 563 8.15 -10.88 -43.77
CA GLY A 563 9.05 -10.62 -42.64
C GLY A 563 9.93 -11.84 -42.30
N ILE A 564 11.17 -11.58 -41.89
CA ILE A 564 12.12 -12.60 -41.41
C ILE A 564 12.29 -12.45 -39.89
N ASP A 565 11.93 -13.48 -39.14
CA ASP A 565 12.22 -13.55 -37.70
C ASP A 565 13.71 -13.88 -37.44
N LEU A 566 14.33 -13.15 -36.52
CA LEU A 566 15.73 -13.28 -36.11
C LEU A 566 15.84 -13.34 -34.57
N PRO A 567 16.79 -14.11 -34.02
CA PRO A 567 16.99 -14.22 -32.57
C PRO A 567 17.47 -12.88 -31.97
N PRO A 568 17.22 -12.62 -30.67
CA PRO A 568 17.42 -11.32 -30.03
C PRO A 568 18.90 -10.94 -29.87
N SER A 569 19.83 -11.86 -30.14
CA SER A 569 21.28 -11.63 -30.15
C SER A 569 21.83 -11.15 -31.50
N VAL A 570 20.99 -10.95 -32.51
CA VAL A 570 21.39 -10.53 -33.86
C VAL A 570 20.99 -9.07 -34.10
N THR A 571 21.99 -8.25 -34.44
CA THR A 571 21.86 -6.81 -34.74
C THR A 571 22.14 -6.48 -36.22
N SER A 572 22.45 -7.47 -37.06
CA SER A 572 22.69 -7.26 -38.49
C SER A 572 22.20 -8.44 -39.34
N HIS A 573 21.82 -8.15 -40.59
CA HIS A 573 21.30 -9.16 -41.52
C HIS A 573 21.47 -8.75 -42.98
N THR A 574 21.91 -9.68 -43.83
CA THR A 574 22.04 -9.46 -45.28
C THR A 574 20.78 -9.88 -46.02
N LEU A 575 20.01 -8.91 -46.51
CA LEU A 575 18.89 -9.16 -47.43
C LEU A 575 19.43 -9.60 -48.79
N LYS A 576 18.83 -10.65 -49.38
CA LYS A 576 19.26 -11.23 -50.66
C LYS A 576 18.09 -11.34 -51.65
N GLN A 577 18.39 -11.65 -52.90
CA GLN A 577 17.41 -11.77 -53.99
C GLN A 577 16.58 -10.48 -54.17
N LEU A 578 17.27 -9.34 -54.16
CA LEU A 578 16.71 -8.04 -54.51
C LEU A 578 16.86 -7.80 -56.02
N SER A 579 15.83 -7.23 -56.66
CA SER A 579 15.94 -6.66 -58.00
C SER A 579 16.87 -5.46 -58.01
N SER A 580 17.73 -5.34 -59.03
CA SER A 580 18.68 -4.23 -59.21
C SER A 580 18.02 -2.93 -59.65
N ASP A 581 18.68 -1.78 -59.40
CA ASP A 581 18.18 -0.43 -59.71
C ASP A 581 16.76 -0.15 -59.16
N SER A 582 16.36 -0.91 -58.14
CA SER A 582 15.03 -0.92 -57.51
C SER A 582 15.12 -0.41 -56.08
N GLU A 583 14.09 0.32 -55.67
CA GLU A 583 13.92 0.91 -54.34
C GLU A 583 13.14 -0.03 -53.42
N TYR A 584 13.51 -0.06 -52.14
CA TYR A 584 12.90 -0.88 -51.10
C TYR A 584 12.75 -0.07 -49.82
N VAL A 585 11.61 -0.25 -49.15
CA VAL A 585 11.38 0.18 -47.77
C VAL A 585 11.62 -1.02 -46.86
N VAL A 586 12.31 -0.78 -45.74
CA VAL A 586 12.63 -1.75 -44.69
C VAL A 586 12.31 -1.15 -43.33
N HIS A 587 11.72 -1.95 -42.44
CA HIS A 587 11.75 -1.67 -41.01
C HIS A 587 12.04 -2.97 -40.23
N VAL A 588 12.62 -2.81 -39.05
CA VAL A 588 12.85 -3.92 -38.12
C VAL A 588 11.91 -3.75 -36.93
N MET A 589 11.06 -4.74 -36.71
CA MET A 589 10.18 -4.81 -35.54
C MET A 589 10.90 -5.48 -34.38
N VAL A 590 10.80 -4.93 -33.17
CA VAL A 590 11.30 -5.54 -31.93
C VAL A 590 10.12 -6.13 -31.15
N SER A 591 10.29 -7.34 -30.60
CA SER A 591 9.23 -8.06 -29.88
C SER A 591 9.65 -8.43 -28.45
N THR A 592 8.82 -8.12 -27.45
CA THR A 592 8.90 -8.68 -26.10
C THR A 592 7.82 -9.75 -25.91
N VAL A 593 7.76 -10.38 -24.72
CA VAL A 593 6.69 -11.32 -24.35
C VAL A 593 5.29 -10.70 -24.27
N ALA A 594 5.18 -9.37 -24.31
CA ALA A 594 3.92 -8.64 -24.11
C ALA A 594 3.49 -7.79 -25.34
N GLY A 595 4.26 -7.83 -26.43
CA GLY A 595 3.91 -7.18 -27.70
C GLY A 595 5.14 -6.74 -28.49
N SER A 596 4.92 -5.99 -29.57
CA SER A 596 5.97 -5.61 -30.52
C SER A 596 5.73 -4.23 -31.13
N ILE A 597 6.79 -3.55 -31.52
CA ILE A 597 6.74 -2.24 -32.19
C ILE A 597 7.72 -2.18 -33.37
N ASN A 598 7.34 -1.48 -34.43
CA ASN A 598 8.18 -1.26 -35.60
C ASN A 598 9.20 -0.16 -35.33
N GLY A 599 10.44 -0.36 -35.79
CA GLY A 599 11.40 0.73 -36.01
C GLY A 599 10.97 1.64 -37.17
N SER A 600 11.77 2.67 -37.42
CA SER A 600 11.55 3.60 -38.53
C SER A 600 11.71 2.93 -39.90
N ASP A 601 10.90 3.38 -40.87
CA ASP A 601 11.02 2.97 -42.26
C ASP A 601 12.29 3.54 -42.91
N LEU A 602 13.25 2.67 -43.17
CA LEU A 602 14.48 2.94 -43.90
C LEU A 602 14.25 2.64 -45.39
N THR A 603 14.27 3.67 -46.22
CA THR A 603 14.23 3.52 -47.68
C THR A 603 15.64 3.43 -48.23
N PHE A 604 15.92 2.44 -49.08
CA PHE A 604 17.20 2.30 -49.78
C PHE A 604 16.99 1.85 -51.22
N LYS A 605 17.99 2.14 -52.07
CA LYS A 605 18.02 1.69 -53.46
C LYS A 605 19.18 0.72 -53.71
N THR A 606 18.91 -0.32 -54.48
CA THR A 606 19.92 -1.29 -54.96
C THR A 606 20.75 -0.70 -56.10
N LEU A 607 22.00 -1.15 -56.23
CA LEU A 607 22.88 -0.69 -57.30
C LEU A 607 22.42 -1.24 -58.66
N LYS A 608 22.59 -0.44 -59.73
CA LYS A 608 22.34 -0.85 -61.12
C LYS A 608 23.38 -1.85 -61.64
N TYR A 609 24.62 -1.71 -61.17
CA TYR A 609 25.77 -2.53 -61.49
C TYR A 609 26.42 -3.06 -60.20
N ALA A 610 27.02 -4.24 -60.25
CA ALA A 610 27.82 -4.77 -59.16
C ALA A 610 29.18 -4.06 -59.11
N SER A 611 29.82 -4.06 -57.94
CA SER A 611 31.20 -3.58 -57.82
C SER A 611 32.10 -4.37 -58.77
N GLY A 612 32.97 -3.68 -59.52
CA GLY A 612 33.80 -4.27 -60.57
C GLY A 612 33.09 -4.58 -61.91
N GLU A 613 31.76 -4.50 -62.02
CA GLU A 613 31.06 -4.79 -63.29
C GLU A 613 31.34 -3.74 -64.36
N ILE A 614 31.37 -2.45 -63.98
CA ILE A 614 31.76 -1.35 -64.86
C ILE A 614 33.24 -1.46 -65.25
N GLU A 615 34.11 -1.79 -64.28
CA GLU A 615 35.55 -1.95 -64.49
C GLU A 615 35.84 -3.10 -65.46
N GLY A 616 35.13 -4.23 -65.33
CA GLY A 616 35.19 -5.36 -66.27
C GLY A 616 34.77 -4.97 -67.68
N ILE A 617 33.69 -4.20 -67.84
CA ILE A 617 33.27 -3.67 -69.16
C ILE A 617 34.35 -2.75 -69.74
N VAL A 618 34.91 -1.84 -68.95
CA VAL A 618 35.99 -0.93 -69.38
C VAL A 618 37.24 -1.72 -69.79
N VAL A 619 37.65 -2.72 -69.00
CA VAL A 619 38.80 -3.60 -69.33
C VAL A 619 38.57 -4.36 -70.63
N ILE A 620 37.37 -4.91 -70.86
CA ILE A 620 37.02 -5.59 -72.12
C ILE A 620 37.09 -4.61 -73.30
N VAL A 621 36.55 -3.39 -73.17
CA VAL A 621 36.62 -2.36 -74.22
C VAL A 621 38.07 -1.93 -74.49
N CYS A 622 38.88 -1.74 -73.46
CA CYS A 622 40.31 -1.41 -73.62
C CYS A 622 41.10 -2.54 -74.29
N ILE A 623 40.86 -3.81 -73.93
CA ILE A 623 41.48 -4.97 -74.58
C ILE A 623 41.04 -5.07 -76.05
N ALA A 624 39.75 -4.87 -76.35
CA ALA A 624 39.25 -4.87 -77.72
C ALA A 624 39.87 -3.72 -78.56
N PHE A 625 40.02 -2.53 -78.00
CA PHE A 625 40.68 -1.39 -78.65
C PHE A 625 42.18 -1.65 -78.89
N LEU A 626 42.88 -2.26 -77.93
CA LEU A 626 44.26 -2.72 -78.11
C LEU A 626 44.37 -3.78 -79.21
N PHE A 627 43.42 -4.72 -79.29
CA PHE A 627 43.42 -5.74 -80.34
C PHE A 627 43.15 -5.15 -81.72
N VAL A 628 42.23 -4.18 -81.85
CA VAL A 628 41.96 -3.44 -83.09
C VAL A 628 43.15 -2.59 -83.52
N THR A 629 43.81 -1.88 -82.59
CA THR A 629 45.00 -1.09 -82.92
C THR A 629 46.18 -1.97 -83.34
N VAL A 630 46.41 -3.11 -82.69
CA VAL A 630 47.41 -4.12 -83.12
C VAL A 630 47.07 -4.68 -84.50
N LEU A 631 45.80 -5.02 -84.79
CA LEU A 631 45.38 -5.48 -86.11
C LEU A 631 45.55 -4.42 -87.20
N MET A 632 45.29 -3.14 -86.88
CA MET A 632 45.54 -2.01 -87.79
C MET A 632 47.04 -1.82 -88.06
N VAL A 633 47.90 -1.89 -87.02
CA VAL A 633 49.35 -1.85 -87.18
C VAL A 633 49.86 -3.03 -88.02
N LEU A 634 49.36 -4.24 -87.79
CA LEU A 634 49.68 -5.43 -88.60
C LEU A 634 49.20 -5.29 -90.06
N CYS A 635 48.06 -4.63 -90.31
CA CYS A 635 47.62 -4.28 -91.66
C CYS A 635 48.54 -3.25 -92.33
N CYS A 636 48.93 -2.19 -91.62
CA CYS A 636 49.91 -1.21 -92.10
C CYS A 636 51.26 -1.84 -92.42
N ILE A 637 51.72 -2.81 -91.62
CA ILE A 637 52.95 -3.57 -91.87
C ILE A 637 52.78 -4.49 -93.09
N LYS A 638 51.68 -5.24 -93.21
CA LYS A 638 51.40 -6.09 -94.39
C LYS A 638 51.17 -5.29 -95.69
N LYS A 639 50.74 -4.02 -95.59
CA LYS A 639 50.55 -3.11 -96.75
C LYS A 639 51.64 -2.04 -96.89
N LYS A 640 52.78 -2.20 -96.20
CA LYS A 640 53.93 -1.26 -96.18
C LYS A 640 54.35 -0.77 -97.57
N GLU A 641 54.42 -1.67 -98.56
CA GLU A 641 54.83 -1.31 -99.93
C GLU A 641 53.71 -0.66 -100.76
N MET A 642 52.43 -0.78 -100.38
CA MET A 642 51.36 0.05 -100.95
C MET A 642 51.36 1.46 -100.35
N ILE A 643 51.59 1.60 -99.05
CA ILE A 643 51.59 2.90 -98.35
C ILE A 643 52.77 3.76 -98.84
N LYS A 644 53.97 3.18 -98.96
CA LYS A 644 55.13 3.84 -99.59
C LYS A 644 54.83 4.42 -100.97
N LYS A 645 54.03 3.72 -101.79
CA LYS A 645 53.79 4.06 -103.21
C LYS A 645 52.79 5.21 -103.43
N HIS A 646 52.26 5.83 -102.37
CA HIS A 646 51.26 6.91 -102.51
C HIS A 646 51.53 8.18 -101.70
N ILE A 647 52.43 8.16 -100.70
CA ILE A 647 52.51 9.25 -99.71
C ILE A 647 53.93 9.86 -99.60
N TRP A 648 54.98 9.21 -100.11
CA TRP A 648 56.37 9.67 -99.96
C TRP A 648 57.15 9.70 -101.29
N PRO A 649 57.56 10.89 -101.79
CA PRO A 649 58.60 10.99 -102.81
C PRO A 649 60.01 10.76 -102.21
N GLN A 650 60.99 10.44 -103.05
CA GLN A 650 62.39 10.32 -102.62
C GLN A 650 63.07 11.68 -102.43
N VAL A 651 63.97 11.77 -101.46
CA VAL A 651 64.93 12.87 -101.25
C VAL A 651 66.35 12.27 -101.17
N PRO A 652 67.40 12.88 -101.74
CA PRO A 652 68.69 12.21 -101.95
C PRO A 652 69.61 12.15 -100.73
N ASP A 653 70.60 11.27 -100.82
CA ASP A 653 71.68 11.06 -99.84
C ASP A 653 72.87 12.02 -100.10
N PRO A 654 73.30 12.84 -99.12
CA PRO A 654 74.44 13.76 -99.28
C PRO A 654 75.83 13.09 -99.24
N SER A 655 75.94 11.78 -99.02
CA SER A 655 77.22 11.07 -98.86
C SER A 655 78.05 10.88 -100.14
N ASN A 656 77.48 11.15 -101.32
CA ASN A 656 78.09 10.84 -102.61
C ASN A 656 78.14 12.06 -103.57
N SER A 657 79.10 12.95 -103.35
CA SER A 657 79.56 13.91 -104.36
C SER A 657 81.03 14.26 -104.15
N THR A 658 81.86 13.93 -105.12
CA THR A 658 83.32 14.05 -105.03
C THR A 658 83.80 15.48 -105.29
N ILE A 659 84.11 16.22 -104.23
CA ILE A 659 84.97 17.40 -104.33
C ILE A 659 85.99 17.39 -103.18
N ALA A 660 87.24 17.05 -103.52
CA ALA A 660 88.33 16.90 -102.55
C ALA A 660 89.65 17.34 -103.20
N ASN A 661 90.16 18.49 -102.77
CA ASN A 661 91.57 18.90 -102.81
C ASN A 661 91.74 20.25 -102.10
N TRP A 662 92.99 20.63 -101.85
CA TRP A 662 93.47 21.74 -101.01
C TRP A 662 93.50 21.44 -99.50
N SER A 663 94.72 21.22 -99.03
CA SER A 663 95.21 21.19 -97.64
C SER A 663 95.61 22.61 -97.17
N PRO A 664 96.17 22.86 -95.96
CA PRO A 664 96.54 21.95 -94.84
C PRO A 664 95.82 22.33 -93.50
N GLU A 665 95.89 21.56 -92.40
CA GLU A 665 97.05 21.34 -91.51
C GLU A 665 96.86 20.18 -90.51
N PHE A 666 97.93 19.37 -90.33
CA PHE A 666 98.34 18.66 -89.10
C PHE A 666 97.37 17.60 -88.47
N PRO A 667 97.83 16.66 -87.60
CA PRO A 667 97.68 15.25 -87.96
C PRO A 667 97.28 14.28 -86.82
N SER A 668 97.49 12.98 -87.08
CA SER A 668 97.75 11.86 -86.16
C SER A 668 96.58 11.18 -85.40
N ARG A 669 96.45 9.87 -85.68
CA ARG A 669 96.09 8.80 -84.71
C ARG A 669 97.28 8.56 -83.74
N PRO A 670 97.17 7.78 -82.63
CA PRO A 670 96.03 7.06 -82.04
C PRO A 670 95.80 7.58 -80.57
N ASP A 671 95.59 6.88 -79.45
CA ASP A 671 95.36 5.47 -79.06
C ASP A 671 94.66 5.39 -77.66
N THR A 672 94.60 4.21 -77.07
CA THR A 672 94.38 3.87 -75.65
C THR A 672 95.67 4.03 -74.81
N PRO A 673 95.73 3.84 -73.46
CA PRO A 673 94.68 3.57 -72.45
C PRO A 673 94.83 4.45 -71.15
N LYS A 674 94.24 4.00 -70.03
CA LYS A 674 94.69 4.17 -68.61
C LYS A 674 94.81 5.56 -67.93
N GLU A 675 94.05 5.71 -66.83
CA GLU A 675 94.56 5.88 -65.44
C GLU A 675 95.65 6.95 -65.16
N GLY A 676 95.29 8.10 -64.53
CA GLY A 676 96.30 9.04 -64.00
C GLY A 676 95.83 10.45 -63.59
N SER A 677 95.46 10.63 -62.32
CA SER A 677 95.22 11.89 -61.58
C SER A 677 96.14 13.09 -61.87
N LEU A 678 95.59 14.33 -62.00
CA LEU A 678 95.83 15.48 -61.08
C LEU A 678 95.15 16.82 -61.50
N THR A 679 94.71 17.58 -60.49
CA THR A 679 94.51 19.05 -60.38
C THR A 679 93.71 19.88 -61.41
N ASP A 680 92.61 20.48 -60.90
CA ASP A 680 92.32 21.94 -60.81
C ASP A 680 92.17 22.75 -62.13
N VAL A 681 91.13 23.57 -62.35
CA VAL A 681 90.36 24.44 -61.42
C VAL A 681 88.83 24.29 -61.57
N SER A 682 88.09 24.72 -60.53
CA SER A 682 86.62 24.74 -60.35
C SER A 682 85.83 25.57 -61.41
N VAL A 683 84.50 25.47 -61.57
CA VAL A 683 83.41 25.82 -60.61
C VAL A 683 82.03 25.24 -61.04
N VAL A 684 81.32 24.53 -60.12
CA VAL A 684 79.83 24.36 -59.98
C VAL A 684 79.05 23.61 -61.10
N GLU A 685 78.07 22.71 -60.87
CA GLU A 685 77.43 22.13 -59.65
C GLU A 685 76.99 20.65 -59.86
N VAL A 686 76.27 20.03 -58.89
CA VAL A 686 76.29 18.56 -58.62
C VAL A 686 75.02 17.76 -58.98
N ASP A 687 75.23 16.65 -59.72
CA ASP A 687 74.66 15.27 -59.71
C ASP A 687 73.40 14.90 -58.86
N VAL A 688 72.41 14.09 -59.34
CA VAL A 688 72.38 12.65 -59.81
C VAL A 688 72.35 11.65 -58.63
N PHE A 689 71.26 10.89 -58.38
CA PHE A 689 70.83 9.58 -58.97
C PHE A 689 71.84 8.42 -58.70
N GLU A 690 71.50 7.15 -58.41
CA GLU A 690 70.24 6.42 -58.13
C GLU A 690 70.52 4.97 -57.59
N LYS A 691 69.47 4.18 -57.28
CA LYS A 691 69.37 2.69 -57.33
C LYS A 691 70.21 1.74 -56.43
N LYS A 692 69.47 0.97 -55.62
CA LYS A 692 69.37 -0.53 -55.55
C LYS A 692 70.63 -1.43 -55.48
N SER A 693 70.60 -2.40 -54.56
CA SER A 693 70.33 -3.83 -54.88
C SER A 693 70.15 -4.70 -53.59
N LEU A 694 70.02 -6.03 -53.74
CA LEU A 694 69.81 -7.06 -52.69
C LEU A 694 71.00 -7.09 -51.71
N GLY A 695 70.95 -7.61 -50.47
CA GLY A 695 70.23 -8.80 -49.95
C GLY A 695 71.12 -10.04 -50.08
N GLU A 696 71.31 -10.92 -49.10
CA GLU A 696 70.64 -11.14 -47.80
C GLU A 696 71.51 -12.11 -46.95
N GLU A 697 71.75 -11.88 -45.64
CA GLU A 697 71.96 -12.98 -44.66
C GLU A 697 71.96 -12.56 -43.16
N ASP A 698 71.36 -13.44 -42.36
CA ASP A 698 71.49 -13.80 -40.93
C ASP A 698 71.64 -12.82 -39.71
N LYS A 699 70.61 -12.92 -38.85
CA LYS A 699 70.62 -13.14 -37.37
C LYS A 699 71.35 -12.17 -36.40
N THR A 700 70.49 -11.36 -35.76
CA THR A 700 70.34 -11.17 -34.29
C THR A 700 71.35 -10.39 -33.42
N SER A 701 70.77 -9.69 -32.43
CA SER A 701 71.34 -9.20 -31.16
C SER A 701 72.35 -8.02 -31.14
N LEU A 702 71.84 -6.91 -30.62
CA LEU A 702 72.50 -5.89 -29.78
C LEU A 702 73.51 -6.49 -28.76
N PRO A 703 74.53 -5.77 -28.22
CA PRO A 703 74.36 -4.39 -27.74
C PRO A 703 75.62 -3.44 -27.66
N LEU A 704 75.38 -2.26 -27.07
CA LEU A 704 76.32 -1.41 -26.28
C LEU A 704 77.52 -0.68 -26.96
N LYS A 705 77.27 0.60 -27.28
CA LYS A 705 77.88 1.81 -26.64
C LYS A 705 79.38 2.13 -26.83
N LYS A 706 79.64 3.45 -27.01
CA LYS A 706 80.84 4.24 -26.60
C LYS A 706 82.03 4.29 -27.58
N ASP A 707 82.39 5.49 -28.08
CA ASP A 707 83.61 6.18 -27.62
C ASP A 707 83.63 7.69 -27.97
N LYS A 708 84.78 8.38 -27.76
CA LYS A 708 84.79 9.72 -27.17
C LYS A 708 86.00 10.62 -27.57
N TYR A 709 85.70 11.74 -28.24
CA TYR A 709 86.44 13.03 -28.27
C TYR A 709 87.87 13.13 -28.86
N LEU A 710 88.14 14.34 -29.40
CA LEU A 710 89.37 15.18 -29.47
C LEU A 710 89.48 15.84 -30.88
N SER A 711 89.87 17.10 -31.07
CA SER A 711 90.13 18.22 -30.12
C SER A 711 90.30 19.56 -30.87
N GLU A 712 89.80 20.66 -30.28
CA GLU A 712 90.26 22.07 -30.45
C GLU A 712 90.11 22.71 -31.86
N GLU A 713 90.10 24.03 -32.07
CA GLU A 713 90.61 25.18 -31.29
C GLU A 713 89.58 26.30 -30.95
N HIS A 714 90.10 27.33 -30.27
CA HIS A 714 89.55 28.53 -29.62
C HIS A 714 88.74 29.52 -30.52
N SER A 715 88.05 30.58 -30.04
CA SER A 715 88.15 31.27 -28.73
C SER A 715 86.92 32.14 -28.34
N SER A 716 86.69 32.26 -27.02
CA SER A 716 86.18 33.43 -26.24
C SER A 716 84.85 34.16 -26.60
N GLY A 717 83.92 34.29 -25.63
CA GLY A 717 82.71 35.13 -25.79
C GLY A 717 81.68 35.24 -24.64
N ILE A 718 82.12 35.27 -23.37
CA ILE A 718 81.39 35.66 -22.10
C ILE A 718 79.90 36.10 -22.30
N GLY A 719 78.87 35.35 -21.88
CA GLY A 719 78.35 35.21 -20.50
C GLY A 719 76.97 35.89 -20.36
N GLY A 720 76.05 35.65 -19.41
CA GLY A 720 75.94 34.71 -18.26
C GLY A 720 74.69 35.07 -17.40
N SER A 721 74.24 34.21 -16.47
CA SER A 721 73.01 34.35 -15.62
C SER A 721 71.68 34.18 -16.39
N SER A 722 70.64 33.41 -16.00
CA SER A 722 70.05 32.93 -14.72
C SER A 722 68.91 33.82 -14.15
N CYS A 723 68.01 33.17 -13.38
CA CYS A 723 66.94 33.73 -12.51
C CYS A 723 65.51 33.93 -13.10
N MET A 724 64.63 32.96 -12.79
CA MET A 724 63.42 33.10 -11.93
C MET A 724 62.37 34.24 -12.12
N SER A 725 61.10 33.79 -12.06
CA SER A 725 59.93 34.44 -11.43
C SER A 725 59.08 35.46 -12.19
N SER A 726 57.79 35.45 -11.84
CA SER A 726 56.67 36.20 -12.43
C SER A 726 56.46 37.58 -11.81
N PRO A 727 55.66 38.46 -12.47
CA PRO A 727 54.90 39.52 -11.81
C PRO A 727 53.40 39.16 -11.68
N ARG A 728 52.81 39.43 -10.50
CA ARG A 728 51.46 40.02 -10.40
C ARG A 728 51.63 41.57 -10.37
N GLN A 729 50.65 42.47 -10.26
CA GLN A 729 49.20 42.52 -9.95
C GLN A 729 48.70 43.92 -10.46
N SER A 730 47.46 44.46 -10.40
CA SER A 730 46.20 44.23 -9.67
C SER A 730 45.03 44.95 -10.40
N VAL A 731 43.77 44.68 -9.97
CA VAL A 731 42.51 45.49 -10.10
C VAL A 731 41.98 45.89 -11.50
N SER A 732 40.67 45.99 -11.78
CA SER A 732 39.40 45.83 -11.03
C SER A 732 38.26 45.41 -12.00
N ASP A 733 37.01 45.06 -11.63
CA ASP A 733 36.36 44.33 -10.52
C ASP A 733 34.83 44.25 -10.83
N SER A 734 34.06 43.37 -10.15
CA SER A 734 32.60 43.13 -10.26
C SER A 734 32.04 42.57 -11.60
N ASP A 735 31.08 41.65 -11.64
CA ASP A 735 30.48 40.80 -10.58
C ASP A 735 29.88 39.48 -11.14
N GLU A 736 29.29 38.66 -10.27
CA GLU A 736 28.62 37.35 -10.47
C GLU A 736 28.15 36.91 -11.90
N GLY A 737 28.32 35.62 -12.27
CA GLY A 737 27.59 35.04 -13.41
C GLY A 737 28.03 33.70 -14.02
N ASP A 738 27.91 32.58 -13.29
CA ASP A 738 27.88 31.16 -13.77
C ASP A 738 29.12 30.60 -14.55
N SER A 739 29.30 29.28 -14.58
CA SER A 739 30.50 28.66 -15.18
C SER A 739 30.35 27.22 -15.73
N GLY A 740 30.50 27.09 -17.05
CA GLY A 740 30.79 25.81 -17.73
C GLY A 740 29.57 25.11 -18.37
N GLN A 741 29.73 24.32 -19.43
CA GLN A 741 30.96 23.96 -20.13
C GLN A 741 30.69 23.48 -21.58
N THR A 742 31.56 23.88 -22.52
CA THR A 742 32.20 23.09 -23.62
C THR A 742 31.47 21.89 -24.26
N THR A 743 31.56 21.59 -25.57
CA THR A 743 32.32 22.15 -26.71
C THR A 743 31.80 21.50 -28.00
N ALA A 744 31.76 22.24 -29.11
CA ALA A 744 31.69 21.65 -30.44
C ALA A 744 33.08 21.62 -31.09
N SER A 745 33.64 20.43 -31.32
CA SER A 745 34.91 20.24 -32.03
C SER A 745 34.66 19.87 -33.49
N THR A 746 35.24 20.62 -34.42
CA THR A 746 35.29 20.26 -35.85
C THR A 746 36.71 20.42 -36.36
N VAL A 747 37.23 19.36 -36.98
CA VAL A 747 38.62 19.26 -37.42
C VAL A 747 38.76 19.87 -38.81
N GLN A 748 39.82 20.65 -39.03
CA GLN A 748 40.14 21.23 -40.33
C GLN A 748 40.69 20.16 -41.29
N TYR A 749 40.17 20.12 -42.51
CA TYR A 749 40.87 19.52 -43.65
C TYR A 749 41.58 20.61 -44.44
N SER A 750 42.89 20.47 -44.61
CA SER A 750 43.66 21.29 -45.56
C SER A 750 43.52 20.72 -46.97
N SER A 751 43.38 21.60 -47.95
CA SER A 751 43.58 21.28 -49.37
C SER A 751 44.38 22.40 -50.02
N VAL A 752 45.28 22.05 -50.95
CA VAL A 752 46.34 22.94 -51.42
C VAL A 752 46.29 23.06 -52.94
N VAL A 753 45.93 24.27 -53.39
CA VAL A 753 46.29 24.91 -54.67
C VAL A 753 45.95 24.19 -55.99
N ALA A 754 45.14 24.88 -56.79
CA ALA A 754 45.36 24.99 -58.24
C ALA A 754 45.53 26.48 -58.59
N SER A 755 46.22 26.81 -59.69
CA SER A 755 46.73 28.16 -59.98
C SER A 755 46.26 28.71 -61.33
N GLY A 756 46.02 30.03 -61.39
CA GLY A 756 45.95 30.82 -62.63
C GLY A 756 44.66 31.63 -62.82
N TYR A 757 44.66 32.75 -63.55
CA TYR A 757 45.80 33.56 -64.03
C TYR A 757 45.32 34.97 -64.44
N LYS A 758 46.16 36.01 -64.23
CA LYS A 758 46.07 37.41 -64.75
C LYS A 758 44.69 38.09 -64.95
N GLY A 759 44.45 39.18 -64.21
CA GLY A 759 43.70 40.33 -64.78
C GLY A 759 43.01 41.28 -63.79
N GLN A 760 43.49 42.53 -63.71
CA GLN A 760 42.81 43.74 -63.22
C GLN A 760 42.30 43.81 -61.76
N THR A 761 43.01 44.60 -60.94
CA THR A 761 42.45 45.42 -59.84
C THR A 761 41.51 46.51 -60.39
N PRO A 762 40.51 47.04 -59.65
CA PRO A 762 40.77 47.80 -58.40
C PRO A 762 39.71 47.76 -57.28
N ALA A 763 40.09 48.31 -56.11
CA ALA A 763 39.24 48.84 -55.04
C ALA A 763 39.28 50.41 -55.11
N PRO A 764 38.51 51.25 -54.35
CA PRO A 764 37.91 50.97 -53.02
C PRO A 764 36.57 51.67 -52.59
N LEU A 765 35.88 51.04 -51.62
CA LEU A 765 35.07 51.66 -50.52
C LEU A 765 33.87 52.59 -50.91
N PRO A 766 33.08 53.15 -49.94
CA PRO A 766 31.94 52.52 -49.24
C PRO A 766 30.65 53.41 -49.45
N PRO A 767 29.63 53.58 -48.54
CA PRO A 767 29.22 52.89 -47.30
C PRO A 767 27.68 52.62 -47.16
N THR A 768 27.24 52.34 -45.92
CA THR A 768 25.92 52.65 -45.29
C THR A 768 24.65 51.85 -45.61
N PHE A 769 24.24 51.06 -44.59
CA PHE A 769 22.92 50.99 -43.94
C PHE A 769 21.62 51.22 -44.73
N ALA A 770 20.73 50.23 -44.63
CA ALA A 770 19.33 50.47 -44.26
C ALA A 770 18.86 49.37 -43.27
N ARG A 771 18.13 49.78 -42.23
CA ARG A 771 17.54 48.89 -41.20
C ARG A 771 16.04 49.17 -41.20
N SER A 772 15.20 48.15 -41.10
CA SER A 772 13.81 48.30 -40.70
C SER A 772 13.31 47.03 -40.02
N GLU A 773 13.21 47.08 -38.70
CA GLU A 773 12.41 46.14 -37.92
C GLU A 773 10.94 46.56 -38.05
N SER A 774 10.02 45.60 -38.14
CA SER A 774 8.59 45.84 -37.98
C SER A 774 7.89 44.54 -37.54
N THR A 775 6.86 44.67 -36.72
CA THR A 775 6.21 43.56 -36.01
C THR A 775 4.68 43.69 -36.12
N GLN A 776 3.99 42.53 -36.09
CA GLN A 776 2.54 42.39 -35.83
C GLN A 776 1.58 43.00 -36.88
N PRO A 777 0.24 42.77 -36.78
CA PRO A 777 -0.48 41.56 -36.33
C PRO A 777 -1.66 41.17 -37.24
N LEU A 778 -2.34 40.06 -36.92
CA LEU A 778 -3.81 39.83 -36.95
C LEU A 778 -4.07 38.84 -35.77
N LEU A 779 -4.93 39.07 -34.77
CA LEU A 779 -6.42 39.13 -34.77
C LEU A 779 -7.04 37.78 -35.20
N GLU A 780 -7.99 37.15 -34.50
CA GLU A 780 -9.05 37.53 -33.51
C GLU A 780 -9.32 36.30 -32.56
N SER A 781 -10.05 36.31 -31.44
CA SER A 781 -10.55 37.36 -30.50
C SER A 781 -11.29 36.71 -29.29
N GLU A 782 -11.13 37.28 -28.08
CA GLU A 782 -12.20 37.69 -27.12
C GLU A 782 -13.31 36.71 -26.59
N ASP A 783 -13.82 36.83 -25.35
CA ASP A 783 -13.22 37.36 -24.11
C ASP A 783 -13.96 37.01 -22.79
N HIS A 784 -13.44 37.55 -21.68
CA HIS A 784 -13.98 37.81 -20.32
C HIS A 784 -15.44 38.41 -20.23
N HIS A 785 -16.06 38.80 -19.11
CA HIS A 785 -15.73 39.16 -17.68
C HIS A 785 -16.95 38.73 -16.78
N ASP A 786 -17.07 38.90 -15.43
CA ASP A 786 -16.33 39.64 -14.40
C ASP A 786 -16.52 39.02 -12.98
N ASP A 787 -15.82 39.54 -11.95
CA ASP A 787 -16.17 39.47 -10.51
C ASP A 787 -17.00 40.72 -10.10
N PRO A 788 -17.78 40.74 -8.99
CA PRO A 788 -17.38 41.64 -7.89
C PRO A 788 -17.80 41.26 -6.44
N HIS A 789 -16.93 41.66 -5.50
CA HIS A 789 -17.08 41.94 -4.05
C HIS A 789 -18.41 41.67 -3.28
N GLY A 790 -18.29 41.07 -2.07
CA GLY A 790 -19.12 41.48 -0.91
C GLY A 790 -19.45 40.45 0.20
N CYS A 791 -18.76 40.54 1.34
CA CYS A 791 -19.17 40.18 2.72
C CYS A 791 -19.83 38.81 3.07
N ASP A 792 -19.08 38.04 3.89
CA ASP A 792 -19.51 37.26 5.08
C ASP A 792 -20.37 35.97 4.99
N ALA A 793 -20.30 35.21 6.11
CA ALA A 793 -21.07 34.03 6.52
C ALA A 793 -20.80 32.65 5.85
N GLN A 794 -20.11 31.80 6.62
CA GLN A 794 -20.30 30.34 6.82
C GLN A 794 -20.77 29.44 5.65
N ARG A 795 -19.90 28.50 5.22
CA ARG A 795 -20.24 27.39 4.30
C ARG A 795 -20.27 26.01 4.98
N TYR A 796 -21.35 25.27 4.75
CA TYR A 796 -21.37 23.81 4.60
C TYR A 796 -22.08 23.47 3.28
N PRO A 797 -21.47 22.72 2.35
CA PRO A 797 -22.13 22.29 1.10
C PRO A 797 -22.54 20.81 1.10
N ARG A 798 -23.65 20.50 0.41
CA ARG A 798 -24.15 19.15 0.10
C ARG A 798 -24.83 19.20 -1.29
N ASN A 799 -24.52 18.27 -2.21
CA ASN A 799 -25.13 18.21 -3.56
C ASN A 799 -25.06 16.79 -4.20
N PRO A 800 -25.79 16.48 -5.32
CA PRO A 800 -26.43 15.15 -5.47
C PRO A 800 -26.52 14.51 -6.90
N TYR A 801 -27.14 13.29 -7.02
CA TYR A 801 -28.00 12.77 -8.13
C TYR A 801 -27.44 12.54 -9.58
N PHE A 802 -27.96 11.68 -10.49
CA PHE A 802 -28.80 10.44 -10.45
C PHE A 802 -28.88 9.75 -11.87
N ARG A 803 -29.60 8.59 -11.99
CA ARG A 803 -30.10 7.87 -13.23
C ARG A 803 -29.07 7.03 -14.04
N ARG A 804 -29.42 5.98 -14.84
CA ARG A 804 -30.47 4.89 -14.97
C ARG A 804 -30.37 4.28 -16.42
N PRO A 805 -31.10 3.23 -16.90
CA PRO A 805 -31.90 2.11 -16.30
C PRO A 805 -31.67 0.70 -16.97
N ARG A 806 -32.61 -0.27 -16.76
CA ARG A 806 -32.93 -1.52 -17.54
C ARG A 806 -32.05 -2.80 -17.40
N THR A 807 -32.57 -4.05 -17.44
CA THR A 807 -33.80 -4.74 -16.91
C THR A 807 -33.81 -6.22 -17.37
N VAL A 808 -34.61 -7.08 -16.70
CA VAL A 808 -34.94 -8.51 -17.01
C VAL A 808 -33.87 -9.52 -16.53
N ASN A 809 -34.13 -10.62 -15.82
CA ASN A 809 -35.26 -11.14 -14.96
C ASN A 809 -34.70 -12.39 -14.17
N GLU A 810 -35.38 -13.22 -13.35
CA GLU A 810 -36.81 -13.37 -12.96
C GLU A 810 -37.03 -13.87 -11.50
N GLY A 811 -38.09 -14.65 -11.23
CA GLY A 811 -38.61 -15.01 -9.90
C GLY A 811 -37.88 -16.09 -9.08
N GLY A 812 -38.31 -16.23 -7.81
CA GLY A 812 -37.89 -17.30 -6.89
C GLY A 812 -37.89 -16.86 -5.41
N VAL A 813 -38.75 -17.46 -4.57
CA VAL A 813 -38.83 -17.17 -3.13
C VAL A 813 -37.69 -17.86 -2.35
N PRO A 814 -37.01 -17.19 -1.40
CA PRO A 814 -35.96 -17.82 -0.59
C PRO A 814 -36.52 -18.52 0.67
N PRO A 815 -36.09 -19.75 1.00
CA PRO A 815 -36.37 -20.41 2.27
C PRO A 815 -35.28 -20.14 3.33
N LEU A 816 -35.67 -20.32 4.59
CA LEU A 816 -34.82 -20.21 5.79
C LEU A 816 -33.69 -21.26 5.82
N MET A 817 -32.55 -20.93 6.43
CA MET A 817 -31.61 -21.93 6.97
C MET A 817 -31.71 -21.97 8.49
N LEU A 818 -31.92 -23.17 9.02
CA LEU A 818 -31.77 -23.55 10.43
C LEU A 818 -30.88 -24.80 10.48
N HIS A 819 -30.11 -24.98 11.54
CA HIS A 819 -29.33 -26.20 11.77
C HIS A 819 -30.22 -27.45 11.91
N GLN A 820 -29.73 -28.64 11.50
CA GLN A 820 -29.26 -29.68 12.44
C GLN A 820 -28.76 -31.00 11.79
N ILE A 821 -27.67 -31.55 12.38
CA ILE A 821 -27.42 -32.97 12.74
C ILE A 821 -27.04 -34.03 11.66
N GLU A 822 -26.37 -35.09 12.17
CA GLU A 822 -25.92 -36.37 11.58
C GLU A 822 -24.77 -36.30 10.53
N ILE A 823 -23.66 -37.04 10.64
CA ILE A 823 -23.31 -38.40 11.16
C ILE A 823 -23.78 -39.54 10.24
N ALA A 824 -22.83 -40.15 9.52
CA ALA A 824 -22.98 -41.48 8.91
C ALA A 824 -21.60 -42.14 8.68
N GLU A 825 -21.48 -43.43 9.02
CA GLU A 825 -20.39 -44.33 8.59
C GLU A 825 -20.89 -45.31 7.49
N GLN A 826 -20.08 -46.34 7.17
CA GLN A 826 -20.32 -47.56 6.34
C GLN A 826 -19.79 -47.47 4.89
N SER A 827 -19.24 -48.54 4.27
CA SER A 827 -18.93 -49.95 4.66
C SER A 827 -17.96 -50.59 3.64
N SER A 828 -17.30 -51.76 3.81
CA SER A 828 -16.84 -52.55 4.97
C SER A 828 -15.85 -53.66 4.47
N SER A 829 -16.01 -54.94 4.87
CA SER A 829 -15.26 -56.18 4.50
C SER A 829 -13.80 -56.31 5.01
N SER A 830 -13.29 -57.49 5.43
CA SER A 830 -13.93 -58.75 5.91
C SER A 830 -12.89 -59.73 6.51
N LEU A 831 -13.26 -60.48 7.58
CA LEU A 831 -12.56 -61.66 8.16
C LEU A 831 -11.17 -61.39 8.85
N GLY A 832 -10.74 -62.07 9.93
CA GLY A 832 -11.43 -62.99 10.85
C GLY A 832 -10.46 -63.84 11.73
N PHE A 833 -10.80 -64.09 13.01
CA PHE A 833 -10.11 -64.95 14.02
C PHE A 833 -8.68 -64.51 14.47
N SER A 834 -8.17 -64.77 15.69
CA SER A 834 -8.61 -65.51 16.90
C SER A 834 -8.23 -64.70 18.19
N ALA A 835 -8.94 -64.74 19.32
CA ALA A 835 -8.80 -65.68 20.47
C ALA A 835 -7.37 -65.68 21.12
N VAL A 836 -7.15 -65.63 22.44
CA VAL A 836 -7.99 -65.67 23.69
C VAL A 836 -7.11 -65.09 24.87
N GLU A 837 -7.38 -65.00 26.19
CA GLU A 837 -8.26 -65.65 27.19
C GLU A 837 -8.51 -64.76 28.46
N GLU A 838 -8.29 -65.26 29.69
CA GLU A 838 -8.56 -64.68 31.04
C GLU A 838 -7.34 -63.90 31.63
N GLY A 839 -7.31 -63.29 32.83
CA GLY A 839 -8.17 -63.34 34.04
C GLY A 839 -7.77 -62.30 35.11
N PRO A 840 -8.39 -62.27 36.32
CA PRO A 840 -8.64 -61.00 37.03
C PRO A 840 -8.09 -60.85 38.48
N GLN A 841 -8.34 -59.65 39.07
CA GLN A 841 -8.45 -59.37 40.54
C GLN A 841 -7.13 -59.41 41.38
N GLN A 842 -6.97 -58.75 42.56
CA GLN A 842 -7.65 -57.64 43.26
C GLN A 842 -6.81 -57.19 44.49
N ALA A 843 -7.17 -56.06 45.12
CA ALA A 843 -6.86 -55.64 46.50
C ALA A 843 -5.51 -54.95 46.85
N THR A 844 -5.71 -53.80 47.51
CA THR A 844 -4.87 -52.98 48.40
C THR A 844 -4.68 -53.65 49.80
N PRO A 845 -4.08 -53.03 50.88
CA PRO A 845 -3.49 -51.68 51.07
C PRO A 845 -2.14 -51.62 51.87
N SER A 846 -1.72 -50.38 52.23
CA SER A 846 -1.10 -49.95 53.53
C SER A 846 0.31 -50.43 53.98
N THR A 847 1.07 -49.74 54.85
CA THR A 847 1.43 -48.29 55.07
C THR A 847 2.70 -48.26 55.99
N GLU A 848 3.41 -47.13 56.11
CA GLU A 848 4.38 -46.78 57.20
C GLU A 848 5.71 -47.57 57.32
N ALA A 849 6.77 -47.13 58.01
CA ALA A 849 7.37 -45.78 58.16
C ALA A 849 8.78 -45.83 58.83
N GLY A 850 9.70 -44.94 58.42
CA GLY A 850 10.70 -44.32 59.32
C GLY A 850 12.14 -44.90 59.50
N LEU A 851 13.14 -44.02 59.30
CA LEU A 851 14.38 -43.81 60.13
C LEU A 851 15.45 -44.94 60.22
N SER A 852 16.78 -44.69 60.36
CA SER A 852 17.62 -43.48 60.21
C SER A 852 19.15 -43.81 60.24
N GLU A 853 19.99 -42.82 59.88
CA GLU A 853 21.48 -42.72 60.09
C GLU A 853 22.44 -43.47 59.13
N GLY A 854 23.71 -43.03 59.08
CA GLY A 854 24.76 -43.37 58.07
C GLY A 854 26.09 -43.85 58.69
N PRO A 855 27.31 -43.52 58.17
CA PRO A 855 27.66 -42.49 57.17
C PRO A 855 28.64 -42.93 56.03
N ALA A 856 29.12 -41.93 55.27
CA ALA A 856 30.00 -41.88 54.08
C ALA A 856 31.19 -42.87 53.94
N GLY A 857 31.73 -43.10 52.72
CA GLY A 857 31.30 -42.63 51.38
C GLY A 857 32.43 -42.58 50.33
N SER A 858 32.09 -42.24 49.07
CA SER A 858 33.02 -41.79 47.99
C SER A 858 32.22 -41.24 46.79
N ALA A 859 32.84 -40.44 45.91
CA ALA A 859 32.21 -39.68 44.82
C ALA A 859 33.28 -39.26 43.76
N PRO A 860 32.95 -38.58 42.62
CA PRO A 860 31.63 -38.17 42.11
C PRO A 860 31.36 -38.48 40.62
N SER A 861 30.10 -38.43 40.20
CA SER A 861 29.70 -38.15 38.81
C SER A 861 28.31 -37.50 38.80
N TYR A 862 28.15 -36.33 38.17
CA TYR A 862 26.94 -35.52 38.33
C TYR A 862 26.32 -35.08 36.99
N MET A 863 25.15 -35.63 36.69
CA MET A 863 24.09 -34.99 35.91
C MET A 863 22.84 -34.97 36.80
N PRO A 864 22.06 -33.88 36.76
CA PRO A 864 20.64 -34.12 36.51
C PRO A 864 20.01 -33.08 35.56
N GLN A 865 19.04 -33.53 34.76
CA GLN A 865 17.87 -32.70 34.49
C GLN A 865 17.01 -32.69 35.76
N GLN A 866 16.45 -31.55 36.15
CA GLN A 866 15.34 -31.55 37.10
C GLN A 866 14.27 -30.53 36.71
N SER A 867 13.04 -30.91 37.02
CA SER A 867 11.81 -30.18 36.72
C SER A 867 11.31 -29.42 37.94
N GLY A 868 10.87 -28.18 37.72
CA GLY A 868 9.66 -27.66 38.36
C GLY A 868 9.76 -27.06 39.76
N TYR A 869 8.83 -26.11 39.96
CA TYR A 869 8.35 -25.51 41.20
C TYR A 869 9.20 -24.50 41.98
N ARG A 870 8.46 -23.46 42.37
CA ARG A 870 8.70 -22.39 43.36
C ARG A 870 8.31 -22.91 44.77
N PRO A 871 8.49 -22.17 45.90
CA PRO A 871 8.65 -20.70 45.99
C PRO A 871 9.77 -20.16 46.89
N GLN A 872 10.31 -19.01 46.47
CA GLN A 872 10.16 -17.72 47.17
C GLN A 872 9.98 -16.62 46.10
#